data_AF-A0A381S8Q4-F1
#
_entry.id   AF-A0A381S8Q4-F1
#
_cell.length_a   1.000
_cell.length_b   1.000
_cell.length_c   1.000
_cell.angle_alpha   90.00
_cell.angle_beta   90.00
_cell.angle_gamma   90.00
#
_symmetry.space_group_name_H-M   'P 1'
#
loop_
_entity.id
_entity.type
_entity.pdbx_description
1 polymer ?
#
loop_
_entity_poly.entity_id
_entity_poly.type
_entity_poly.pdbx_seq_one_letter_code
_entity_poly.pdbx_strand_id
1 'polypeptide(L)'
;MKQQQFLNLSTAEEAEDRFWQAVQPQPCGEEQILLENTRERILSRNVIAQHNVPFFDRSNFDGYAVRAEDTFGAQETAPVFLKLNPEVLACGVVPEKSVNPKTATIIATGGVIPRGADGVVIIENTLPIEADESGEKGIQVLKPIVPSGGISLAGSDIGAGEVVLRIGDRLGFRETGTLAALGKAKVWVWCRPKVGIISTGDELVAPGKHMELGKVFDSNATVLAHAVEEMGCEPVNFGIVPDEELRLEEVLRKALKLDFVLLSGGTSKGEGDLNYRVFEKYSNPGILVHGVALKPGKPLCLAILDGTPAAILPGFPTSATFTFSKFIAPILRTMAGLSPEQTVSVKANVPVRLNSDKGRTEFHLVHLVRNDAGYSAYSTGKGSGSITGFARADGFMEIPRNTEMVEAGEEAKIQLLGKSARPPDLMIIGSHCVGLDYLIGEMQKSGVSCKFLAVGSMGGILAAKRGECDLAGTHLLDQNSGHYNRHLLTPELHLQKGYCRSQGLLFRKDDSNFADCKSNFEKTIQKIINSPELCMINRNRGSGTRILLDRLLADQRPAGFFQEAKSHNSVAAAIAQKRADWGIAIRSVAEDLGLGFFPIQDEEYDFILPKNRLERPEVIQFLSLLGETKIRENLIKLGLKTQR
;
A
#
# COMPACT_ATOMS: atom_id res chain seq x y z
N MET A 1 -25.18 31.69 -14.34
CA MET A 1 -24.79 30.87 -13.18
C MET A 1 -24.61 31.75 -11.96
N LYS A 2 -25.49 31.64 -10.97
CA LYS A 2 -25.27 32.22 -9.64
C LYS A 2 -24.32 31.28 -8.88
N GLN A 3 -23.16 31.76 -8.45
CA GLN A 3 -22.19 30.95 -7.73
C GLN A 3 -22.64 30.80 -6.27
N GLN A 4 -23.20 29.65 -5.91
CA GLN A 4 -23.48 29.33 -4.50
C GLN A 4 -22.17 29.00 -3.77
N GLN A 5 -21.87 29.71 -2.69
CA GLN A 5 -20.69 29.44 -1.86
C GLN A 5 -21.11 28.60 -0.64
N PHE A 6 -20.28 27.64 -0.20
CA PHE A 6 -20.38 27.11 1.17
C PHE A 6 -20.22 28.27 2.15
N LEU A 7 -21.33 28.75 2.69
CA LEU A 7 -21.35 29.92 3.59
C LEU A 7 -20.86 29.54 5.00
N ASN A 8 -21.01 28.28 5.41
CA ASN A 8 -20.53 27.72 6.68
C ASN A 8 -19.83 26.37 6.43
N LEU A 9 -18.49 26.35 6.39
CA LEU A 9 -17.73 25.09 6.34
C LEU A 9 -17.49 24.60 7.77
N SER A 10 -17.79 23.33 8.03
CA SER A 10 -17.41 22.70 9.30
C SER A 10 -15.90 22.44 9.33
N THR A 11 -15.29 22.48 10.50
CA THR A 11 -13.94 21.94 10.69
C THR A 11 -13.95 20.41 10.51
N ALA A 12 -12.77 19.79 10.35
CA ALA A 12 -12.70 18.33 10.20
C ALA A 12 -13.18 17.63 11.47
N GLU A 13 -12.77 18.16 12.63
CA GLU A 13 -13.13 17.67 13.95
C GLU A 13 -14.66 17.76 14.19
N GLU A 14 -15.27 18.91 13.89
CA GLU A 14 -16.73 19.06 14.01
C GLU A 14 -17.50 18.11 13.09
N ALA A 15 -16.98 17.87 11.88
CA ALA A 15 -17.62 16.97 10.93
C ALA A 15 -17.53 15.50 11.38
N GLU A 16 -16.37 15.08 11.93
CA GLU A 16 -16.18 13.76 12.55
C GLU A 16 -17.13 13.57 13.72
N ASP A 17 -17.16 14.50 14.67
CA ASP A 17 -17.99 14.41 15.87
C ASP A 17 -19.48 14.34 15.53
N ARG A 18 -19.96 15.21 14.62
CA ARG A 18 -21.37 15.20 14.20
C ARG A 18 -21.75 13.90 13.53
N PHE A 19 -20.91 13.39 12.63
CA PHE A 19 -21.21 12.16 11.92
C PHE A 19 -21.17 10.96 12.87
N TRP A 20 -20.17 10.89 13.75
CA TRP A 20 -20.07 9.84 14.77
C TRP A 20 -21.27 9.84 15.71
N GLN A 21 -21.69 11.00 16.21
CA GLN A 21 -22.85 11.13 17.11
C GLN A 21 -24.17 10.76 16.45
N ALA A 22 -24.32 11.05 15.15
CA ALA A 22 -25.52 10.72 14.40
C ALA A 22 -25.58 9.23 14.05
N VAL A 23 -24.45 8.64 13.65
CA VAL A 23 -24.37 7.21 13.26
C VAL A 23 -24.40 6.28 14.48
N GLN A 24 -23.73 6.67 15.57
CA GLN A 24 -23.54 5.83 16.77
C GLN A 24 -23.09 4.41 16.41
N PRO A 25 -21.93 4.25 15.74
CA PRO A 25 -21.57 2.99 15.11
C PRO A 25 -21.45 1.86 16.14
N GLN A 26 -22.09 0.73 15.82
CA GLN A 26 -22.05 -0.50 16.59
C GLN A 26 -22.03 -1.70 15.63
N PRO A 27 -21.56 -2.88 16.08
CA PRO A 27 -21.57 -4.07 15.24
C PRO A 27 -22.97 -4.41 14.68
N CYS A 28 -23.07 -4.70 13.37
CA CYS A 28 -24.34 -4.94 12.65
C CYS A 28 -25.09 -6.25 13.02
N GLY A 29 -24.77 -6.86 14.17
CA GLY A 29 -25.34 -8.12 14.64
C GLY A 29 -24.37 -9.29 14.60
N GLU A 30 -24.81 -10.42 15.13
CA GLU A 30 -24.00 -11.64 15.27
C GLU A 30 -24.50 -12.75 14.34
N GLU A 31 -23.58 -13.55 13.81
CA GLU A 31 -23.88 -14.77 13.08
C GLU A 31 -22.99 -15.93 13.53
N GLN A 32 -23.46 -17.15 13.30
CA GLN A 32 -22.70 -18.35 13.58
C GLN A 32 -22.30 -19.03 12.26
N ILE A 33 -20.99 -19.16 12.04
CA ILE A 33 -20.43 -19.71 10.80
C ILE A 33 -19.53 -20.92 11.08
N LEU A 34 -19.25 -21.72 10.04
CA LEU A 34 -18.29 -22.82 10.10
C LEU A 34 -16.86 -22.32 10.28
N LEU A 35 -16.05 -23.04 11.07
CA LEU A 35 -14.66 -22.67 11.38
C LEU A 35 -13.83 -22.38 10.12
N GLU A 36 -13.99 -23.16 9.05
CA GLU A 36 -13.29 -22.97 7.78
C GLU A 36 -13.54 -21.60 7.12
N ASN A 37 -14.67 -20.96 7.41
CA ASN A 37 -15.07 -19.67 6.86
C ASN A 37 -14.79 -18.50 7.84
N THR A 38 -14.13 -18.76 8.97
CA THR A 38 -13.91 -17.76 10.03
C THR A 38 -12.68 -16.88 9.83
N ARG A 39 -11.80 -17.18 8.86
CA ARG A 39 -10.58 -16.40 8.67
C ARG A 39 -10.91 -14.93 8.38
N GLU A 40 -10.19 -14.02 9.03
CA GLU A 40 -10.40 -12.56 9.02
C GLU A 40 -11.75 -12.10 9.62
N ARG A 41 -12.55 -12.99 10.21
CA ARG A 41 -13.77 -12.63 10.96
C ARG A 41 -13.42 -12.22 12.38
N ILE A 42 -14.32 -11.47 13.01
CA ILE A 42 -14.13 -10.95 14.35
C ILE A 42 -15.08 -11.68 15.31
N LEU A 43 -14.56 -12.16 16.43
CA LEU A 43 -15.38 -12.82 17.45
C LEU A 43 -16.40 -11.85 18.05
N SER A 44 -17.67 -12.27 18.10
CA SER A 44 -18.73 -11.54 18.80
C SER A 44 -18.91 -11.97 20.24
N ARG A 45 -18.31 -13.10 20.66
CA ARG A 45 -18.41 -13.62 22.02
C ARG A 45 -17.06 -14.18 22.48
N ASN A 46 -16.84 -14.17 23.78
CA ASN A 46 -15.73 -14.91 24.39
C ASN A 46 -15.85 -16.40 24.06
N VAL A 47 -14.71 -17.03 23.78
CA VAL A 47 -14.63 -18.48 23.56
C VAL A 47 -14.13 -19.12 24.84
N ILE A 48 -15.01 -19.90 25.46
CA ILE A 48 -14.72 -20.62 26.69
C ILE A 48 -14.40 -22.08 26.34
N ALA A 49 -13.29 -22.59 26.88
CA ALA A 49 -12.92 -23.99 26.76
C ALA A 49 -13.93 -24.88 27.49
N GLN A 50 -14.51 -25.85 26.79
CA GLN A 50 -15.47 -26.81 27.38
C GLN A 50 -14.78 -28.02 28.01
N HIS A 51 -13.54 -28.26 27.60
CA HIS A 51 -12.74 -29.40 27.98
C HIS A 51 -11.31 -28.93 28.22
N ASN A 52 -10.59 -29.69 29.05
CA ASN A 52 -9.17 -29.49 29.27
C ASN A 52 -8.37 -29.76 27.98
N VAL A 53 -7.29 -29.02 27.77
CA VAL A 53 -6.27 -29.31 26.77
C VAL A 53 -4.91 -29.43 27.50
N PRO A 54 -4.25 -30.60 27.46
CA PRO A 54 -4.79 -31.89 26.99
C PRO A 54 -5.98 -32.37 27.83
N PHE A 55 -6.82 -33.26 27.28
CA PHE A 55 -8.04 -33.75 27.96
C PHE A 55 -7.76 -34.73 29.11
N PHE A 56 -6.64 -35.41 29.03
CA PHE A 56 -6.16 -36.42 29.96
C PHE A 56 -4.66 -36.24 30.20
N ASP A 57 -4.15 -36.81 31.28
CA ASP A 57 -2.71 -36.88 31.54
C ASP A 57 -2.04 -37.70 30.45
N ARG A 58 -1.06 -37.11 29.77
CA ARG A 58 -0.40 -37.73 28.61
C ARG A 58 1.10 -37.76 28.75
N SER A 59 1.72 -38.76 28.11
CA SER A 59 3.17 -38.85 28.01
C SER A 59 3.73 -37.75 27.09
N ASN A 60 4.85 -37.14 27.49
CA ASN A 60 5.62 -36.21 26.66
C ASN A 60 6.64 -36.93 25.77
N PHE A 61 6.87 -38.22 25.98
CA PHE A 61 7.88 -38.98 25.27
C PHE A 61 7.44 -40.41 24.94
N ASP A 62 8.17 -41.05 24.04
CA ASP A 62 8.14 -42.50 23.87
C ASP A 62 8.98 -43.15 24.99
N GLY A 63 8.44 -44.18 25.62
CA GLY A 63 9.11 -44.85 26.72
C GLY A 63 8.20 -45.71 27.57
N TYR A 64 8.30 -45.55 28.89
CA TYR A 64 7.67 -46.46 29.85
C TYR A 64 7.00 -45.68 30.98
N ALA A 65 5.69 -45.89 31.14
CA ALA A 65 4.94 -45.38 32.29
C ALA A 65 5.27 -46.21 33.53
N VAL A 66 5.72 -45.54 34.58
CA VAL A 66 6.23 -46.16 35.81
C VAL A 66 5.72 -45.41 37.03
N ARG A 67 5.91 -46.01 38.21
CA ARG A 67 5.96 -45.29 39.48
C ARG A 67 7.37 -44.71 39.63
N ALA A 68 7.50 -43.40 39.73
CA ALA A 68 8.77 -42.69 39.79
C ALA A 68 9.63 -43.20 40.95
N GLU A 69 9.02 -43.50 42.11
CA GLU A 69 9.72 -44.06 43.27
C GLU A 69 10.37 -45.42 43.00
N ASP A 70 9.82 -46.23 42.09
CA ASP A 70 10.41 -47.51 41.70
C ASP A 70 11.66 -47.33 40.82
N THR A 71 11.95 -46.11 40.37
CA THR A 71 13.19 -45.77 39.64
C THR A 71 14.28 -45.21 40.54
N PHE A 72 13.97 -44.85 41.79
CA PHE A 72 14.93 -44.17 42.67
C PHE A 72 16.15 -45.05 42.94
N GLY A 73 17.34 -44.45 42.79
CA GLY A 73 18.61 -45.16 42.93
C GLY A 73 19.12 -45.82 41.64
N ALA A 74 18.35 -45.80 40.54
CA ALA A 74 18.83 -46.23 39.24
C ALA A 74 20.08 -45.44 38.81
N GLN A 75 21.09 -46.12 38.28
CA GLN A 75 22.27 -45.54 37.66
C GLN A 75 22.69 -46.40 36.48
N GLU A 76 23.44 -45.86 35.51
CA GLU A 76 23.93 -46.65 34.37
C GLU A 76 24.71 -47.89 34.80
N THR A 77 25.51 -47.77 35.87
CA THR A 77 26.28 -48.88 36.44
C THR A 77 25.50 -49.77 37.41
N ALA A 78 24.29 -49.35 37.81
CA ALA A 78 23.42 -50.06 38.73
C ALA A 78 21.94 -49.83 38.34
N PRO A 79 21.48 -50.39 37.21
CA PRO A 79 20.15 -50.12 36.70
C PRO A 79 19.07 -50.83 37.53
N VAL A 80 17.89 -50.24 37.59
CA VAL A 80 16.73 -50.85 38.28
C VAL A 80 15.88 -51.61 37.27
N PHE A 81 15.59 -52.88 37.57
CA PHE A 81 14.71 -53.69 36.74
C PHE A 81 13.24 -53.43 37.05
N LEU A 82 12.43 -53.23 36.02
CA LEU A 82 10.96 -53.17 36.10
C LEU A 82 10.35 -54.19 35.14
N LYS A 83 9.40 -54.98 35.65
CA LYS A 83 8.66 -55.96 34.85
C LYS A 83 7.72 -55.26 33.87
N LEU A 84 7.67 -55.71 32.62
CA LEU A 84 6.71 -55.16 31.66
C LEU A 84 5.31 -55.74 31.87
N ASN A 85 4.34 -54.84 31.99
CA ASN A 85 2.93 -55.19 31.90
C ASN A 85 2.64 -55.66 30.45
N PRO A 86 1.75 -56.66 30.26
CA PRO A 86 1.37 -57.12 28.92
C PRO A 86 0.33 -56.17 28.33
N GLU A 87 0.75 -54.92 28.07
CA GLU A 87 -0.04 -53.83 27.51
C GLU A 87 0.90 -52.82 26.83
N VAL A 88 0.46 -52.26 25.70
CA VAL A 88 1.18 -51.23 24.95
C VAL A 88 0.25 -50.06 24.70
N LEU A 89 0.60 -48.88 25.20
CA LEU A 89 -0.22 -47.68 25.15
C LEU A 89 0.21 -46.78 23.99
N ALA A 90 -0.33 -47.07 22.80
CA ALA A 90 -0.23 -46.19 21.65
C ALA A 90 -1.23 -45.01 21.74
N CYS A 91 -1.06 -43.98 20.90
CA CYS A 91 -2.01 -42.87 20.81
C CYS A 91 -3.44 -43.36 20.55
N GLY A 92 -4.39 -42.88 21.36
CA GLY A 92 -5.80 -43.27 21.26
C GLY A 92 -6.19 -44.56 22.00
N VAL A 93 -5.24 -45.27 22.62
CA VAL A 93 -5.52 -46.44 23.45
C VAL A 93 -5.78 -46.01 24.90
N VAL A 94 -6.89 -46.48 25.48
CA VAL A 94 -7.21 -46.26 26.90
C VAL A 94 -6.60 -47.41 27.72
N PRO A 95 -5.81 -47.12 28.77
CA PRO A 95 -5.20 -48.16 29.59
C PRO A 95 -6.24 -48.98 30.36
N GLU A 96 -6.11 -50.30 30.29
CA GLU A 96 -6.92 -51.26 31.04
C GLU A 96 -6.19 -51.75 32.30
N LYS A 97 -4.84 -51.73 32.30
CA LYS A 97 -4.03 -52.19 33.44
C LYS A 97 -3.44 -51.03 34.23
N SER A 98 -3.31 -51.24 35.52
CA SER A 98 -2.60 -50.31 36.40
C SER A 98 -1.11 -50.66 36.48
N VAL A 99 -0.27 -49.65 36.64
CA VAL A 99 1.15 -49.81 36.95
C VAL A 99 1.26 -50.10 38.45
N ASN A 100 1.73 -51.30 38.76
CA ASN A 100 1.90 -51.80 40.12
C ASN A 100 3.37 -51.60 40.55
N PRO A 101 3.70 -51.79 41.85
CA PRO A 101 5.08 -51.71 42.29
C PRO A 101 6.03 -52.60 41.47
N LYS A 102 7.14 -52.00 41.04
CA LYS A 102 8.19 -52.62 40.22
C LYS A 102 7.70 -53.11 38.83
N THR A 103 6.62 -52.54 38.30
CA THR A 103 6.18 -52.79 36.92
C THR A 103 6.22 -51.53 36.07
N ALA A 104 6.19 -51.70 34.75
CA ALA A 104 6.20 -50.64 33.76
C ALA A 104 5.28 -50.98 32.59
N THR A 105 4.62 -49.99 32.00
CA THR A 105 3.82 -50.18 30.77
C THR A 105 4.46 -49.39 29.63
N ILE A 106 4.63 -50.02 28.46
CA ILE A 106 5.13 -49.33 27.25
C ILE A 106 4.14 -48.24 26.86
N ILE A 107 4.62 -47.02 26.63
CA ILE A 107 3.78 -45.87 26.27
C ILE A 107 4.44 -45.03 25.19
N ALA A 108 3.64 -44.59 24.22
CA ALA A 108 4.06 -43.64 23.19
C ALA A 108 3.79 -42.19 23.64
N THR A 109 4.47 -41.24 23.00
CA THR A 109 4.24 -39.80 23.13
C THR A 109 2.77 -39.49 22.85
N GLY A 110 2.11 -38.81 23.78
CA GLY A 110 0.67 -38.52 23.70
C GLY A 110 -0.25 -39.65 24.18
N GLY A 111 0.30 -40.81 24.56
CA GLY A 111 -0.45 -41.90 25.20
C GLY A 111 -1.01 -41.49 26.56
N VAL A 112 -2.16 -42.06 26.92
CA VAL A 112 -2.85 -41.81 28.20
C VAL A 112 -2.06 -42.45 29.34
N ILE A 113 -1.81 -41.72 30.43
CA ILE A 113 -1.09 -42.26 31.58
C ILE A 113 -1.97 -43.33 32.30
N PRO A 114 -1.49 -44.57 32.51
CA PRO A 114 -2.22 -45.62 33.19
C PRO A 114 -2.34 -45.34 34.70
N ARG A 115 -3.41 -45.86 35.33
CA ARG A 115 -3.58 -45.76 36.78
C ARG A 115 -2.35 -46.32 37.51
N GLY A 116 -1.92 -45.64 38.56
CA GLY A 116 -0.76 -46.05 39.37
C GLY A 116 0.58 -45.53 38.83
N ALA A 117 0.67 -45.10 37.57
CA ALA A 117 1.86 -44.40 37.08
C ALA A 117 1.81 -42.92 37.46
N ASP A 118 2.97 -42.37 37.85
CA ASP A 118 3.16 -40.95 38.13
C ASP A 118 4.38 -40.37 37.41
N GLY A 119 5.04 -41.14 36.54
CA GLY A 119 6.11 -40.65 35.67
C GLY A 119 6.32 -41.50 34.42
N VAL A 120 7.04 -40.94 33.45
CA VAL A 120 7.44 -41.64 32.22
C VAL A 120 8.96 -41.57 32.08
N VAL A 121 9.59 -42.75 31.99
CA VAL A 121 11.02 -42.86 31.65
C VAL A 121 11.13 -42.87 30.13
N ILE A 122 11.91 -41.93 29.58
CA ILE A 122 12.19 -41.87 28.14
C ILE A 122 12.94 -43.12 27.67
N ILE A 123 12.64 -43.61 26.46
CA ILE A 123 13.19 -44.87 25.96
C ILE A 123 14.72 -44.92 25.97
N GLU A 124 15.40 -43.80 25.71
CA GLU A 124 16.87 -43.68 25.71
C GLU A 124 17.50 -43.91 27.09
N ASN A 125 16.73 -43.76 28.17
CA ASN A 125 17.18 -44.04 29.54
C ASN A 125 16.82 -45.46 29.99
N THR A 126 16.53 -46.36 29.06
CA THR A 126 16.18 -47.75 29.35
C THR A 126 16.89 -48.76 28.44
N LEU A 127 17.06 -49.99 28.93
CA LEU A 127 17.48 -51.13 28.13
C LEU A 127 16.42 -52.23 28.21
N PRO A 128 15.93 -52.75 27.07
CA PRO A 128 14.97 -53.86 27.08
C PRO A 128 15.64 -55.17 27.52
N ILE A 129 14.91 -55.97 28.30
CA ILE A 129 15.32 -57.32 28.70
C ILE A 129 14.27 -58.32 28.26
N GLU A 130 14.67 -59.31 27.46
CA GLU A 130 13.78 -60.37 26.97
C GLU A 130 13.39 -61.37 28.08
N ALA A 131 14.29 -61.66 29.03
CA ALA A 131 14.04 -62.48 30.20
C ALA A 131 15.00 -62.13 31.34
N ASP A 132 14.48 -61.89 32.54
CA ASP A 132 15.27 -61.75 33.78
C ASP A 132 15.64 -63.11 34.39
N GLU A 133 16.26 -63.13 35.58
CA GLU A 133 16.62 -64.37 36.29
C GLU A 133 15.40 -65.27 36.63
N SER A 134 14.19 -64.70 36.60
CA SER A 134 12.91 -65.40 36.79
C SER A 134 12.19 -65.72 35.48
N GLY A 135 12.77 -65.38 34.33
CA GLY A 135 12.20 -65.60 32.99
C GLY A 135 11.19 -64.54 32.53
N GLU A 136 11.09 -63.39 33.21
CA GLU A 136 10.10 -62.35 32.90
C GLU A 136 10.67 -61.25 32.01
N LYS A 137 9.87 -60.79 31.04
CA LYS A 137 10.23 -59.66 30.16
C LYS A 137 10.15 -58.34 30.91
N GLY A 138 11.12 -57.46 30.72
CA GLY A 138 11.22 -56.22 31.49
C GLY A 138 12.06 -55.14 30.82
N ILE A 139 12.37 -54.11 31.60
CA ILE A 139 13.33 -53.06 31.25
C ILE A 139 14.29 -52.82 32.40
N GLN A 140 15.49 -52.39 32.06
CA GLN A 140 16.44 -51.78 32.98
C GLN A 140 16.36 -50.26 32.84
N VAL A 141 15.97 -49.58 33.91
CA VAL A 141 16.00 -48.12 34.00
C VAL A 141 17.40 -47.68 34.39
N LEU A 142 18.02 -46.84 33.54
CA LEU A 142 19.39 -46.36 33.70
C LEU A 142 19.47 -45.06 34.51
N LYS A 143 18.40 -44.26 34.50
CA LYS A 143 18.33 -42.95 35.14
C LYS A 143 16.99 -42.77 35.85
N PRO A 144 16.97 -42.31 37.11
CA PRO A 144 15.74 -42.13 37.87
C PRO A 144 14.98 -40.92 37.33
N ILE A 145 13.66 -40.95 37.51
CA ILE A 145 12.79 -39.80 37.26
C ILE A 145 12.14 -39.34 38.57
N VAL A 146 11.65 -38.11 38.59
CA VAL A 146 10.84 -37.58 39.70
C VAL A 146 9.35 -37.73 39.38
N PRO A 147 8.46 -37.70 40.39
CA PRO A 147 7.01 -37.65 40.16
C PRO A 147 6.63 -36.52 39.20
N SER A 148 5.67 -36.80 38.33
CA SER A 148 5.23 -36.00 37.17
C SER A 148 6.28 -35.82 36.06
N GLY A 149 7.46 -36.43 36.19
CA GLY A 149 8.49 -36.39 35.16
C GLY A 149 8.01 -37.00 33.84
N GLY A 150 8.11 -36.24 32.75
CA GLY A 150 7.69 -36.69 31.42
C GLY A 150 6.18 -36.75 31.19
N ILE A 151 5.36 -36.13 32.07
CA ILE A 151 3.91 -36.09 31.96
C ILE A 151 3.42 -34.65 31.74
N SER A 152 2.47 -34.46 30.82
CA SER A 152 1.62 -33.25 30.78
C SER A 152 0.27 -33.58 31.38
N LEU A 153 -0.09 -32.92 32.47
CA LEU A 153 -1.39 -33.13 33.13
C LEU A 153 -2.54 -32.58 32.30
N ALA A 154 -3.73 -33.14 32.49
CA ALA A 154 -4.96 -32.64 31.88
C ALA A 154 -5.15 -31.15 32.21
N GLY A 155 -5.32 -30.32 31.19
CA GLY A 155 -5.57 -28.89 31.32
C GLY A 155 -4.34 -28.04 31.63
N SER A 156 -3.13 -28.60 31.50
CA SER A 156 -1.87 -27.87 31.69
C SER A 156 -1.60 -26.77 30.65
N ASP A 157 -2.27 -26.81 29.49
CA ASP A 157 -2.22 -25.75 28.47
C ASP A 157 -3.48 -24.86 28.57
N ILE A 158 -4.67 -25.48 28.50
CA ILE A 158 -5.95 -24.77 28.63
C ILE A 158 -6.86 -25.51 29.62
N GLY A 159 -7.32 -24.81 30.64
CA GLY A 159 -8.29 -25.35 31.61
C GLY A 159 -9.73 -25.28 31.11
N ALA A 160 -10.55 -26.29 31.40
CA ALA A 160 -11.98 -26.21 31.18
C ALA A 160 -12.59 -25.03 31.98
N GLY A 161 -13.40 -24.21 31.32
CA GLY A 161 -13.96 -22.97 31.88
C GLY A 161 -13.10 -21.73 31.65
N GLU A 162 -11.86 -21.87 31.16
CA GLU A 162 -11.00 -20.75 30.80
C GLU A 162 -11.49 -20.01 29.55
N VAL A 163 -11.33 -18.68 29.52
CA VAL A 163 -11.58 -17.87 28.34
C VAL A 163 -10.31 -17.83 27.49
N VAL A 164 -10.34 -18.50 26.33
CA VAL A 164 -9.18 -18.70 25.46
C VAL A 164 -9.04 -17.59 24.41
N LEU A 165 -10.17 -17.14 23.86
CA LEU A 165 -10.24 -16.00 22.96
C LEU A 165 -11.34 -15.04 23.43
N ARG A 166 -11.14 -13.75 23.20
CA ARG A 166 -12.01 -12.67 23.65
C ARG A 166 -12.86 -12.14 22.50
N ILE A 167 -14.00 -11.58 22.86
CA ILE A 167 -14.78 -10.72 21.96
C ILE A 167 -13.88 -9.63 21.34
N GLY A 168 -14.01 -9.40 20.04
CA GLY A 168 -13.18 -8.44 19.31
C GLY A 168 -11.87 -9.02 18.73
N ASP A 169 -11.48 -10.25 19.11
CA ASP A 169 -10.30 -10.89 18.50
C ASP A 169 -10.56 -11.18 17.01
N ARG A 170 -9.58 -10.81 16.19
CA ARG A 170 -9.56 -11.12 14.75
C ARG A 170 -9.01 -12.51 14.53
N LEU A 171 -9.78 -13.36 13.86
CA LEU A 171 -9.45 -14.76 13.65
C LEU A 171 -8.44 -14.93 12.51
N GLY A 172 -7.16 -15.07 12.86
CA GLY A 172 -6.08 -15.50 11.97
C GLY A 172 -5.77 -16.99 12.14
N PHE A 173 -4.67 -17.45 11.54
CA PHE A 173 -4.31 -18.89 11.57
C PHE A 173 -4.08 -19.44 12.99
N ARG A 174 -3.60 -18.58 13.91
CA ARG A 174 -3.30 -18.95 15.30
C ARG A 174 -4.60 -19.15 16.07
N GLU A 175 -5.52 -18.20 15.93
CA GLU A 175 -6.81 -18.21 16.60
C GLU A 175 -7.69 -19.33 16.06
N THR A 176 -7.73 -19.54 14.73
CA THR A 176 -8.47 -20.65 14.13
C THR A 176 -7.90 -22.02 14.51
N GLY A 177 -6.57 -22.14 14.64
CA GLY A 177 -5.92 -23.36 15.13
C GLY A 177 -6.28 -23.66 16.58
N THR A 178 -6.34 -22.63 17.42
CA THR A 178 -6.79 -22.74 18.82
C THR A 178 -8.25 -23.19 18.90
N LEU A 179 -9.12 -22.60 18.09
CA LEU A 179 -10.53 -23.02 17.99
C LEU A 179 -10.69 -24.47 17.54
N ALA A 180 -9.86 -24.91 16.59
CA ALA A 180 -9.82 -26.30 16.14
C ALA A 180 -9.37 -27.25 17.26
N ALA A 181 -8.33 -26.89 18.02
CA ALA A 181 -7.85 -27.67 19.16
C ALA A 181 -8.91 -27.80 20.28
N LEU A 182 -9.77 -26.80 20.43
CA LEU A 182 -10.94 -26.82 21.32
C LEU A 182 -12.15 -27.58 20.74
N GLY A 183 -12.05 -28.13 19.53
CA GLY A 183 -13.13 -28.86 18.88
C GLY A 183 -14.28 -27.99 18.38
N LYS A 184 -14.08 -26.69 18.16
CA LYS A 184 -15.15 -25.78 17.70
C LYS A 184 -15.39 -25.94 16.19
N ALA A 185 -16.49 -26.58 15.81
CA ALA A 185 -16.92 -26.64 14.41
C ALA A 185 -17.56 -25.34 13.91
N LYS A 186 -18.21 -24.59 14.81
CA LYS A 186 -18.91 -23.34 14.52
C LYS A 186 -18.57 -22.27 15.55
N VAL A 187 -18.50 -21.02 15.10
CA VAL A 187 -18.04 -19.89 15.90
C VAL A 187 -18.95 -18.69 15.70
N TRP A 188 -19.26 -17.99 16.80
CA TRP A 188 -20.01 -16.74 16.79
C TRP A 188 -19.10 -15.57 16.41
N VAL A 189 -19.46 -14.86 15.35
CA VAL A 189 -18.71 -13.72 14.82
C VAL A 189 -19.65 -12.55 14.55
N TRP A 190 -19.10 -11.33 14.49
CA TRP A 190 -19.85 -10.17 14.03
C TRP A 190 -20.14 -10.29 12.53
N CYS A 191 -21.37 -9.96 12.12
CA CYS A 191 -21.76 -9.84 10.71
C CYS A 191 -20.86 -8.83 9.99
N ARG A 192 -20.57 -9.07 8.71
CA ARG A 192 -19.88 -8.07 7.87
C ARG A 192 -20.90 -7.01 7.42
N PRO A 193 -20.70 -5.72 7.75
CA PRO A 193 -21.56 -4.66 7.23
C PRO A 193 -21.49 -4.61 5.71
N LYS A 194 -22.63 -4.47 5.04
CA LYS A 194 -22.71 -4.31 3.59
C LYS A 194 -22.68 -2.83 3.24
N VAL A 195 -21.75 -2.45 2.37
CA VAL A 195 -21.52 -1.05 1.99
C VAL A 195 -21.80 -0.88 0.49
N GLY A 196 -22.83 -0.13 0.15
CA GLY A 196 -23.17 0.18 -1.24
C GLY A 196 -22.22 1.23 -1.82
N ILE A 197 -21.65 0.99 -3.00
CA ILE A 197 -20.75 1.91 -3.69
C ILE A 197 -21.36 2.31 -5.03
N ILE A 198 -21.54 3.61 -5.21
CA ILE A 198 -22.14 4.23 -6.40
C ILE A 198 -21.16 5.25 -6.95
N SER A 199 -20.87 5.17 -8.25
CA SER A 199 -20.13 6.22 -8.96
C SER A 199 -21.07 7.06 -9.79
N THR A 200 -20.87 8.37 -9.86
CA THR A 200 -21.66 9.27 -10.72
C THR A 200 -20.75 10.18 -11.53
N GLY A 201 -21.19 10.50 -12.75
CA GLY A 201 -20.45 11.35 -13.68
C GLY A 201 -20.54 10.83 -15.11
N ASP A 202 -21.04 11.69 -16.01
CA ASP A 202 -21.10 11.38 -17.44
C ASP A 202 -19.71 11.26 -18.08
N GLU A 203 -18.65 11.75 -17.44
CA GLU A 203 -17.27 11.55 -17.88
C GLU A 203 -16.75 10.13 -17.59
N LEU A 204 -17.41 9.37 -16.71
CA LEU A 204 -16.87 8.10 -16.22
C LEU A 204 -17.08 6.96 -17.22
N VAL A 205 -16.05 6.14 -17.39
CA VAL A 205 -16.12 4.86 -18.08
C VAL A 205 -15.54 3.75 -17.22
N ALA A 206 -16.11 2.55 -17.33
CA ALA A 206 -15.63 1.39 -16.60
C ALA A 206 -14.23 0.95 -17.11
N PRO A 207 -13.34 0.47 -16.22
CA PRO A 207 -12.08 -0.15 -16.63
C PRO A 207 -12.29 -1.24 -17.68
N GLY A 208 -11.39 -1.30 -18.67
CA GLY A 208 -11.48 -2.24 -19.81
C GLY A 208 -12.21 -1.70 -21.04
N LYS A 209 -12.94 -0.58 -20.93
CA LYS A 209 -13.48 0.15 -22.08
C LYS A 209 -12.41 1.00 -22.77
N HIS A 210 -12.68 1.43 -24.00
CA HIS A 210 -11.80 2.35 -24.74
C HIS A 210 -11.80 3.74 -24.10
N MET A 211 -10.63 4.39 -24.06
CA MET A 211 -10.49 5.75 -23.54
C MET A 211 -10.79 6.76 -24.64
N GLU A 212 -11.67 7.70 -24.36
CA GLU A 212 -12.08 8.76 -25.29
C GLU A 212 -11.80 10.14 -24.71
N LEU A 213 -11.68 11.14 -25.58
CA LEU A 213 -11.52 12.53 -25.14
C LEU A 213 -12.75 12.96 -24.33
N GLY A 214 -12.52 13.51 -23.13
CA GLY A 214 -13.60 13.91 -22.22
C GLY A 214 -14.10 12.78 -21.32
N LYS A 215 -13.59 11.55 -21.47
CA LYS A 215 -13.85 10.45 -20.54
C LYS A 215 -12.66 10.20 -19.61
N VAL A 216 -12.94 9.63 -18.44
CA VAL A 216 -11.93 9.12 -17.49
C VAL A 216 -12.39 7.79 -16.91
N PHE A 217 -11.46 6.94 -16.51
CA PHE A 217 -11.82 5.68 -15.86
C PHE A 217 -12.33 5.92 -14.44
N ASP A 218 -13.38 5.20 -14.06
CA ASP A 218 -13.79 5.10 -12.67
C ASP A 218 -12.77 4.28 -11.88
N SER A 219 -11.91 4.99 -11.15
CA SER A 219 -10.93 4.39 -10.23
C SER A 219 -11.40 4.38 -8.79
N ASN A 220 -12.36 5.24 -8.41
CA ASN A 220 -12.79 5.39 -7.03
C ASN A 220 -13.62 4.19 -6.59
N ALA A 221 -14.51 3.66 -7.45
CA ALA A 221 -15.26 2.46 -7.11
C ALA A 221 -14.34 1.29 -6.70
N THR A 222 -13.26 1.07 -7.46
CA THR A 222 -12.27 0.02 -7.14
C THR A 222 -11.54 0.29 -5.83
N VAL A 223 -11.04 1.52 -5.63
CA VAL A 223 -10.31 1.88 -4.41
C VAL A 223 -11.20 1.77 -3.18
N LEU A 224 -12.44 2.26 -3.25
CA LEU A 224 -13.39 2.23 -2.15
C LEU A 224 -13.85 0.80 -1.84
N ALA A 225 -14.06 -0.05 -2.85
CA ALA A 225 -14.45 -1.44 -2.63
C ALA A 225 -13.38 -2.20 -1.82
N HIS A 226 -12.11 -2.10 -2.21
CA HIS A 226 -11.02 -2.74 -1.47
C HIS A 226 -10.81 -2.10 -0.09
N ALA A 227 -10.94 -0.77 0.03
CA ALA A 227 -10.83 -0.10 1.32
C ALA A 227 -11.94 -0.54 2.29
N VAL A 228 -13.17 -0.76 1.81
CA VAL A 228 -14.29 -1.33 2.58
C VAL A 228 -13.97 -2.76 3.03
N GLU A 229 -13.41 -3.60 2.16
CA GLU A 229 -12.99 -4.97 2.51
C GLU A 229 -11.92 -4.98 3.61
N GLU A 230 -10.94 -4.08 3.53
CA GLU A 230 -9.90 -3.93 4.55
C GLU A 230 -10.46 -3.51 5.92
N MET A 231 -11.61 -2.80 5.94
CA MET A 231 -12.34 -2.45 7.16
C MET A 231 -13.24 -3.59 7.67
N GLY A 232 -13.16 -4.79 7.09
CA GLY A 232 -13.92 -5.97 7.52
C GLY A 232 -15.38 -5.98 7.02
N CYS A 233 -15.71 -5.13 6.06
CA CYS A 233 -17.04 -4.99 5.48
C CYS A 233 -17.15 -5.69 4.11
N GLU A 234 -18.36 -5.81 3.58
CA GLU A 234 -18.66 -6.37 2.26
C GLU A 234 -19.07 -5.25 1.28
N PRO A 235 -18.30 -4.96 0.23
CA PRO A 235 -18.67 -3.95 -0.76
C PRO A 235 -19.73 -4.47 -1.74
N VAL A 236 -20.74 -3.65 -2.02
CA VAL A 236 -21.77 -3.92 -3.03
C VAL A 236 -21.70 -2.83 -4.10
N ASN A 237 -21.13 -3.15 -5.24
CA ASN A 237 -20.96 -2.20 -6.35
C ASN A 237 -22.26 -2.03 -7.15
N PHE A 238 -22.78 -0.81 -7.20
CA PHE A 238 -23.92 -0.43 -8.03
C PHE A 238 -23.51 0.15 -9.40
N GLY A 239 -22.21 0.40 -9.60
CA GLY A 239 -21.63 0.84 -10.87
C GLY A 239 -21.71 2.35 -11.10
N ILE A 240 -21.49 2.73 -12.36
CA ILE A 240 -21.53 4.13 -12.82
C ILE A 240 -22.97 4.47 -13.19
N VAL A 241 -23.55 5.45 -12.48
CA VAL A 241 -24.88 5.99 -12.75
C VAL A 241 -24.73 7.30 -13.53
N PRO A 242 -25.47 7.49 -14.64
CA PRO A 242 -25.49 8.77 -15.36
C PRO A 242 -25.92 9.93 -14.46
N ASP A 243 -25.55 11.16 -14.84
CA ASP A 243 -25.96 12.37 -14.11
C ASP A 243 -27.44 12.74 -14.36
N GLU A 244 -28.34 11.80 -14.05
CA GLU A 244 -29.80 11.90 -14.14
C GLU A 244 -30.46 11.68 -12.78
N GLU A 245 -31.22 12.67 -12.29
CA GLU A 245 -31.74 12.71 -10.91
C GLU A 245 -32.57 11.46 -10.53
N LEU A 246 -33.47 11.07 -11.45
CA LEU A 246 -34.36 9.92 -11.25
C LEU A 246 -33.58 8.60 -11.20
N ARG A 247 -32.58 8.43 -12.05
CA ARG A 247 -31.74 7.22 -12.08
C ARG A 247 -30.91 7.09 -10.81
N LEU A 248 -30.31 8.20 -10.37
CA LEU A 248 -29.55 8.23 -9.13
C LEU A 248 -30.43 7.90 -7.93
N GLU A 249 -31.65 8.45 -7.86
CA GLU A 249 -32.60 8.15 -6.80
C GLU A 249 -33.03 6.67 -6.80
N GLU A 250 -33.32 6.08 -7.96
CA GLU A 250 -33.66 4.66 -8.09
C GLU A 250 -32.56 3.74 -7.55
N VAL A 251 -31.30 4.06 -7.87
CA VAL A 251 -30.13 3.28 -7.42
C VAL A 251 -29.88 3.51 -5.93
N LEU A 252 -29.96 4.76 -5.47
CA LEU A 252 -29.78 5.11 -4.06
C LEU A 252 -30.80 4.38 -3.18
N ARG A 253 -32.09 4.33 -3.56
CA ARG A 253 -33.13 3.58 -2.82
C ARG A 253 -32.83 2.09 -2.68
N LYS A 254 -32.11 1.49 -3.63
CA LYS A 254 -31.65 0.10 -3.52
C LYS A 254 -30.46 -0.01 -2.58
N ALA A 255 -29.52 0.94 -2.65
CA ALA A 255 -28.34 0.97 -1.79
C ALA A 255 -28.67 1.26 -0.32
N LEU A 256 -29.70 2.06 -0.03
CA LEU A 256 -30.16 2.35 1.33
C LEU A 256 -30.70 1.13 2.09
N LYS A 257 -30.94 0.00 1.41
CA LYS A 257 -31.27 -1.28 2.05
C LYS A 257 -30.05 -1.99 2.66
N LEU A 258 -28.85 -1.44 2.47
CA LEU A 258 -27.59 -1.91 3.03
C LEU A 258 -27.24 -1.12 4.30
N ASP A 259 -26.13 -1.46 4.95
CA ASP A 259 -25.73 -0.86 6.24
C ASP A 259 -25.06 0.51 6.08
N PHE A 260 -24.48 0.79 4.91
CA PHE A 260 -23.83 2.08 4.62
C PHE A 260 -23.84 2.36 3.09
N VAL A 261 -23.87 3.63 2.69
CA VAL A 261 -23.77 4.02 1.26
C VAL A 261 -22.65 5.03 1.01
N LEU A 262 -21.84 4.75 -0.01
CA LEU A 262 -20.80 5.63 -0.53
C LEU A 262 -21.13 6.04 -1.96
N LEU A 263 -21.26 7.34 -2.18
CA LEU A 263 -21.26 7.93 -3.51
C LEU A 263 -19.88 8.53 -3.79
N SER A 264 -19.39 8.34 -5.01
CA SER A 264 -18.17 8.95 -5.51
C SER A 264 -18.45 9.66 -6.83
N GLY A 265 -18.31 10.98 -6.86
CA GLY A 265 -18.58 11.78 -8.06
C GLY A 265 -19.37 13.05 -7.75
N GLY A 266 -19.49 13.95 -8.72
CA GLY A 266 -20.50 15.02 -8.72
C GLY A 266 -20.38 16.19 -7.72
N THR A 267 -19.34 16.28 -6.89
CA THR A 267 -19.33 17.22 -5.75
C THR A 267 -18.97 18.69 -6.08
N SER A 268 -19.30 19.19 -7.28
CA SER A 268 -18.86 20.52 -7.74
C SER A 268 -19.88 21.62 -7.43
N LYS A 269 -19.40 22.81 -7.04
CA LYS A 269 -20.21 24.03 -6.84
C LYS A 269 -20.78 24.57 -8.17
N GLY A 270 -21.82 23.95 -8.68
CA GLY A 270 -22.64 24.46 -9.78
C GLY A 270 -24.12 24.18 -9.53
N GLU A 271 -25.00 24.78 -10.34
CA GLU A 271 -26.45 24.50 -10.35
C GLU A 271 -26.82 23.02 -10.66
N GLY A 272 -25.82 22.14 -10.82
CA GLY A 272 -25.93 20.74 -11.19
C GLY A 272 -25.28 19.74 -10.22
N ASP A 273 -25.07 20.04 -8.93
CA ASP A 273 -24.70 19.01 -7.94
C ASP A 273 -25.91 18.10 -7.65
N LEU A 274 -26.10 17.15 -8.54
CA LEU A 274 -27.20 16.21 -8.55
C LEU A 274 -27.22 15.35 -7.29
N ASN A 275 -26.04 14.93 -6.83
CA ASN A 275 -25.88 14.03 -5.70
C ASN A 275 -26.42 14.68 -4.42
N TYR A 276 -26.05 15.94 -4.19
CA TYR A 276 -26.55 16.72 -3.07
C TYR A 276 -28.08 16.90 -3.13
N ARG A 277 -28.63 17.25 -4.31
CA ARG A 277 -30.09 17.43 -4.49
C ARG A 277 -30.88 16.15 -4.23
N VAL A 278 -30.34 14.99 -4.59
CA VAL A 278 -30.96 13.70 -4.27
C VAL A 278 -30.91 13.43 -2.76
N PHE A 279 -29.80 13.75 -2.09
CA PHE A 279 -29.70 13.61 -0.62
C PHE A 279 -30.66 14.55 0.12
N GLU A 280 -30.88 15.79 -0.36
CA GLU A 280 -31.81 16.75 0.26
C GLU A 280 -33.27 16.27 0.29
N LYS A 281 -33.66 15.30 -0.55
CA LYS A 281 -35.00 14.71 -0.51
C LYS A 281 -35.25 13.89 0.75
N TYR A 282 -34.20 13.47 1.43
CA TYR A 282 -34.28 12.69 2.66
C TYR A 282 -34.10 13.64 3.85
N SER A 283 -35.06 13.59 4.77
CA SER A 283 -35.05 14.41 5.98
C SER A 283 -35.09 13.53 7.23
N ASN A 284 -34.63 14.09 8.35
CA ASN A 284 -34.61 13.46 9.68
C ASN A 284 -33.61 12.29 9.86
N PRO A 285 -32.30 12.57 10.05
CA PRO A 285 -31.69 13.90 10.16
C PRO A 285 -31.26 14.47 8.79
N GLY A 286 -31.15 13.65 7.74
CA GLY A 286 -30.73 14.10 6.41
C GLY A 286 -29.24 14.45 6.36
N ILE A 287 -28.90 15.54 5.68
CA ILE A 287 -27.52 16.01 5.52
C ILE A 287 -27.02 16.67 6.82
N LEU A 288 -25.92 16.15 7.35
CA LEU A 288 -25.30 16.59 8.62
C LEU A 288 -24.14 17.56 8.37
N VAL A 289 -23.36 17.28 7.34
CA VAL A 289 -22.20 18.06 6.93
C VAL A 289 -22.25 18.22 5.42
N HIS A 290 -22.15 19.46 4.95
CA HIS A 290 -22.00 19.76 3.54
C HIS A 290 -20.79 20.68 3.33
N GLY A 291 -19.67 20.04 3.06
CA GLY A 291 -18.38 20.66 2.88
C GLY A 291 -17.60 20.87 4.18
N VAL A 292 -16.32 20.54 4.12
CA VAL A 292 -15.36 20.62 5.24
C VAL A 292 -14.24 21.58 4.88
N ALA A 293 -13.70 22.31 5.87
CA ALA A 293 -12.56 23.22 5.73
C ALA A 293 -11.22 22.47 5.53
N LEU A 294 -11.16 21.63 4.50
CA LEU A 294 -10.12 20.63 4.25
C LEU A 294 -9.58 20.73 2.82
N LYS A 295 -8.28 20.43 2.63
CA LYS A 295 -7.66 20.29 1.29
C LYS A 295 -6.67 19.11 1.29
N PRO A 296 -6.84 18.09 0.45
CA PRO A 296 -7.98 17.81 -0.43
C PRO A 296 -9.24 17.40 0.36
N GLY A 297 -10.42 17.42 -0.27
CA GLY A 297 -11.64 16.87 0.33
C GLY A 297 -12.73 17.86 0.75
N LYS A 298 -12.57 19.13 0.38
CA LYS A 298 -13.55 20.19 0.66
C LYS A 298 -15.02 19.81 0.43
N PRO A 299 -15.44 19.13 -0.65
CA PRO A 299 -16.85 18.97 -0.95
C PRO A 299 -17.44 17.65 -0.40
N LEU A 300 -16.88 17.13 0.69
CA LEU A 300 -17.43 15.99 1.42
C LEU A 300 -18.85 16.29 1.90
N CYS A 301 -19.79 15.37 1.67
CA CYS A 301 -21.12 15.40 2.26
C CYS A 301 -21.30 14.17 3.15
N LEU A 302 -21.74 14.37 4.40
CA LEU A 302 -22.05 13.30 5.35
C LEU A 302 -23.52 13.42 5.74
N ALA A 303 -24.25 12.30 5.69
CA ALA A 303 -25.69 12.28 5.88
C ALA A 303 -26.18 10.96 6.50
N ILE A 304 -27.42 10.97 6.99
CA ILE A 304 -28.19 9.77 7.28
C ILE A 304 -29.49 9.87 6.48
N LEU A 305 -29.71 8.88 5.62
CA LEU A 305 -30.81 8.83 4.67
C LEU A 305 -31.67 7.60 5.00
N ASP A 306 -32.94 7.80 5.36
CA ASP A 306 -33.84 6.73 5.80
C ASP A 306 -33.27 5.83 6.92
N GLY A 307 -32.45 6.40 7.80
CA GLY A 307 -31.77 5.68 8.90
C GLY A 307 -30.43 5.04 8.50
N THR A 308 -30.07 5.03 7.22
CA THR A 308 -28.81 4.47 6.72
C THR A 308 -27.75 5.57 6.58
N PRO A 309 -26.56 5.42 7.20
CA PRO A 309 -25.45 6.34 7.00
C PRO A 309 -25.00 6.39 5.54
N ALA A 310 -24.80 7.59 5.02
CA ALA A 310 -24.36 7.81 3.65
C ALA A 310 -23.33 8.94 3.55
N ALA A 311 -22.41 8.83 2.59
CA ALA A 311 -21.45 9.88 2.30
C ALA A 311 -21.27 10.10 0.80
N ILE A 312 -21.13 11.37 0.40
CA ILE A 312 -20.68 11.75 -0.95
C ILE A 312 -19.22 12.15 -0.84
N LEU A 313 -18.37 11.34 -1.45
CA LEU A 313 -16.93 11.54 -1.51
C LEU A 313 -16.55 12.37 -2.75
N PRO A 314 -15.50 13.19 -2.67
CA PRO A 314 -15.04 13.99 -3.80
C PRO A 314 -14.65 13.12 -4.99
N GLY A 315 -14.92 13.56 -6.22
CA GLY A 315 -14.61 12.79 -7.44
C GLY A 315 -13.12 12.53 -7.70
N PHE A 316 -12.22 13.33 -7.12
CA PHE A 316 -10.77 13.10 -7.27
C PHE A 316 -10.26 11.95 -6.38
N PRO A 317 -9.50 10.97 -6.92
CA PRO A 317 -9.15 9.75 -6.17
C PRO A 317 -8.39 9.96 -4.86
N THR A 318 -7.41 10.86 -4.83
CA THR A 318 -6.67 11.15 -3.59
C THR A 318 -7.58 11.79 -2.54
N SER A 319 -8.49 12.68 -2.97
CA SER A 319 -9.46 13.30 -2.09
C SER A 319 -10.44 12.27 -1.53
N ALA A 320 -11.02 11.41 -2.38
CA ALA A 320 -11.96 10.37 -1.99
C ALA A 320 -11.36 9.45 -0.94
N THR A 321 -10.15 8.95 -1.21
CA THR A 321 -9.47 8.01 -0.32
C THR A 321 -9.11 8.67 1.01
N PHE A 322 -8.61 9.91 0.99
CA PHE A 322 -8.35 10.65 2.21
C PHE A 322 -9.62 10.83 3.05
N THR A 323 -10.70 11.32 2.43
CA THR A 323 -11.97 11.52 3.14
C THR A 323 -12.56 10.20 3.64
N PHE A 324 -12.39 9.10 2.89
CA PHE A 324 -12.77 7.77 3.34
C PHE A 324 -11.98 7.37 4.59
N SER A 325 -10.64 7.41 4.54
CA SER A 325 -9.79 7.01 5.65
C SER A 325 -10.02 7.85 6.91
N LYS A 326 -10.29 9.14 6.76
CA LYS A 326 -10.50 10.05 7.90
C LYS A 326 -11.90 9.94 8.50
N PHE A 327 -12.95 9.99 7.68
CA PHE A 327 -14.34 10.14 8.16
C PHE A 327 -15.15 8.84 8.14
N ILE A 328 -14.84 7.90 7.24
CA ILE A 328 -15.67 6.71 6.98
C ILE A 328 -15.07 5.46 7.60
N ALA A 329 -13.78 5.25 7.44
CA ALA A 329 -13.08 4.06 7.92
C ALA A 329 -13.28 3.82 9.45
N PRO A 330 -13.18 4.83 10.35
CA PRO A 330 -13.43 4.62 11.77
C PRO A 330 -14.82 4.07 12.10
N ILE A 331 -15.83 4.53 11.36
CA ILE A 331 -17.23 4.09 11.50
C ILE A 331 -17.39 2.65 11.02
N LEU A 332 -16.92 2.35 9.79
CA LEU A 332 -17.04 1.01 9.22
C LEU A 332 -16.31 -0.05 10.05
N ARG A 333 -15.12 0.28 10.58
CA ARG A 333 -14.38 -0.62 11.48
C ARG A 333 -15.19 -0.98 12.72
N THR A 334 -15.80 0.04 13.34
CA THR A 334 -16.62 -0.16 14.54
C THR A 334 -17.88 -0.98 14.21
N MET A 335 -18.51 -0.73 13.06
CA MET A 335 -19.63 -1.53 12.56
C MET A 335 -19.25 -2.98 12.23
N ALA A 336 -18.00 -3.24 11.84
CA ALA A 336 -17.46 -4.59 11.61
C ALA A 336 -16.96 -5.27 12.90
N GLY A 337 -17.04 -4.60 14.05
CA GLY A 337 -16.51 -5.08 15.34
C GLY A 337 -14.98 -5.04 15.45
N LEU A 338 -14.29 -4.40 14.51
CA LEU A 338 -12.85 -4.18 14.59
C LEU A 338 -12.52 -3.13 15.67
N SER A 339 -11.40 -3.35 16.36
CA SER A 339 -10.82 -2.33 17.22
C SER A 339 -10.45 -1.06 16.43
N PRO A 340 -10.42 0.12 17.08
CA PRO A 340 -9.91 1.35 16.47
C PRO A 340 -8.55 1.14 15.82
N GLU A 341 -8.32 1.78 14.68
CA GLU A 341 -7.05 1.67 13.98
C GLU A 341 -5.94 2.27 14.83
N GLN A 342 -4.86 1.53 15.05
CA GLN A 342 -3.65 2.07 15.66
C GLN A 342 -2.97 2.98 14.64
N THR A 343 -3.16 4.29 14.77
CA THR A 343 -2.51 5.27 13.91
C THR A 343 -1.01 5.26 14.16
N VAL A 344 -0.24 4.70 13.21
CA VAL A 344 1.22 4.80 13.25
C VAL A 344 1.65 6.14 12.67
N SER A 345 2.48 6.86 13.41
CA SER A 345 3.06 8.12 12.93
C SER A 345 4.56 8.15 13.18
N VAL A 346 5.26 8.88 12.32
CA VAL A 346 6.70 9.09 12.40
C VAL A 346 7.01 10.59 12.32
N LYS A 347 8.09 11.02 12.95
CA LYS A 347 8.64 12.36 12.79
C LYS A 347 9.56 12.39 11.58
N ALA A 348 9.43 13.42 10.75
CA ALA A 348 10.28 13.59 9.58
C ALA A 348 10.51 15.08 9.27
N ASN A 349 11.71 15.41 8.79
CA ASN A 349 12.07 16.77 8.39
C ASN A 349 11.55 17.08 6.98
N VAL A 350 11.08 18.30 6.76
CA VAL A 350 10.59 18.75 5.45
C VAL A 350 11.76 19.34 4.65
N PRO A 351 12.25 18.70 3.57
CA PRO A 351 13.50 19.10 2.91
C PRO A 351 13.34 20.32 1.99
N VAL A 352 12.10 20.67 1.62
CA VAL A 352 11.77 21.77 0.71
C VAL A 352 10.60 22.53 1.29
N ARG A 353 10.72 23.86 1.36
CA ARG A 353 9.66 24.76 1.81
C ARG A 353 8.34 24.45 1.09
N LEU A 354 7.26 24.37 1.85
CA LEU A 354 5.90 24.19 1.35
C LEU A 354 5.09 25.44 1.68
N ASN A 355 4.35 25.94 0.70
CA ASN A 355 3.38 27.01 0.92
C ASN A 355 1.99 26.37 1.06
N SER A 356 1.17 26.95 1.93
CA SER A 356 -0.18 26.47 2.28
C SER A 356 -1.15 27.65 2.33
N ASP A 357 -2.42 27.41 1.98
CA ASP A 357 -3.43 28.47 1.96
C ASP A 357 -4.05 28.65 3.36
N LYS A 358 -4.10 29.87 3.88
CA LYS A 358 -4.79 30.16 5.15
C LYS A 358 -6.26 29.74 5.11
N GLY A 359 -6.72 29.21 6.24
CA GLY A 359 -8.14 28.97 6.52
C GLY A 359 -8.63 27.56 6.22
N ARG A 360 -7.75 26.62 5.84
CA ARG A 360 -8.07 25.19 5.67
C ARG A 360 -6.93 24.33 6.15
N THR A 361 -7.25 23.21 6.79
CA THR A 361 -6.24 22.20 7.11
C THR A 361 -5.87 21.48 5.82
N GLU A 362 -4.57 21.47 5.48
CA GLU A 362 -4.07 20.84 4.26
C GLU A 362 -3.37 19.52 4.56
N PHE A 363 -3.66 18.49 3.77
CA PHE A 363 -3.04 17.19 3.88
C PHE A 363 -2.22 16.91 2.63
N HIS A 364 -0.90 16.83 2.81
CA HIS A 364 0.03 16.52 1.75
C HIS A 364 0.40 15.05 1.79
N LEU A 365 0.19 14.34 0.68
CA LEU A 365 0.82 13.03 0.51
C LEU A 365 2.33 13.20 0.46
N VAL A 366 3.04 12.37 1.24
CA VAL A 366 4.48 12.43 1.36
C VAL A 366 5.15 11.11 1.01
N HIS A 367 6.37 11.22 0.53
CA HIS A 367 7.32 10.13 0.46
C HIS A 367 8.34 10.27 1.59
N LEU A 368 8.46 9.24 2.40
CA LEU A 368 9.48 9.12 3.41
C LEU A 368 10.78 8.60 2.79
N VAL A 369 11.86 9.28 3.16
CA VAL A 369 13.22 9.02 2.73
C VAL A 369 14.10 8.95 3.96
N ARG A 370 14.89 7.89 4.11
CA ARG A 370 15.78 7.75 5.26
C ARG A 370 17.14 8.39 4.97
N ASN A 371 17.64 9.16 5.91
CA ASN A 371 18.99 9.73 5.92
C ASN A 371 19.65 9.49 7.30
N ASP A 372 20.89 9.95 7.46
CA ASP A 372 21.67 9.78 8.70
C ASP A 372 21.01 10.47 9.91
N ALA A 373 20.19 11.50 9.67
CA ALA A 373 19.48 12.27 10.69
C ALA A 373 18.05 11.76 10.98
N GLY A 374 17.58 10.70 10.31
CA GLY A 374 16.23 10.15 10.48
C GLY A 374 15.44 10.08 9.16
N TYR A 375 14.21 10.57 9.17
CA TYR A 375 13.34 10.60 7.98
C TYR A 375 13.22 12.03 7.42
N SER A 376 13.18 12.12 6.09
CA SER A 376 12.78 13.32 5.36
C SER A 376 11.45 13.05 4.65
N ALA A 377 10.51 14.00 4.74
CA ALA A 377 9.18 13.90 4.15
C ALA A 377 9.08 14.78 2.90
N TYR A 378 9.16 14.14 1.74
CA TYR A 378 8.99 14.80 0.45
C TYR A 378 7.52 14.87 0.08
N SER A 379 6.94 16.08 0.01
CA SER A 379 5.60 16.21 -0.57
C SER A 379 5.62 15.72 -2.02
N THR A 380 4.64 14.92 -2.39
CA THR A 380 4.44 14.47 -3.77
C THR A 380 4.28 15.65 -4.74
N GLY A 381 3.85 16.82 -4.25
CA GLY A 381 3.66 18.04 -5.05
C GLY A 381 2.60 17.92 -6.15
N LYS A 382 1.86 16.81 -6.18
CA LYS A 382 0.81 16.55 -7.17
C LYS A 382 -0.54 16.93 -6.57
N GLY A 383 -1.37 17.61 -7.37
CA GLY A 383 -2.71 18.01 -6.95
C GLY A 383 -3.62 16.81 -6.68
N SER A 384 -4.79 17.07 -6.10
CA SER A 384 -5.79 16.08 -5.66
C SER A 384 -6.19 15.02 -6.69
N GLY A 385 -6.03 15.29 -7.99
CA GLY A 385 -6.32 14.34 -9.07
C GLY A 385 -5.22 13.30 -9.34
N SER A 386 -4.16 13.22 -8.54
CA SER A 386 -3.03 12.33 -8.84
C SER A 386 -3.15 10.92 -8.25
N ILE A 387 -3.59 9.98 -9.09
CA ILE A 387 -3.63 8.54 -8.76
C ILE A 387 -2.25 8.00 -8.39
N THR A 388 -1.21 8.35 -9.16
CA THR A 388 0.17 7.89 -8.91
C THR A 388 0.80 8.50 -7.66
N GLY A 389 0.36 9.69 -7.24
CA GLY A 389 0.79 10.30 -5.99
C GLY A 389 0.33 9.47 -4.80
N PHE A 390 -0.94 9.06 -4.79
CA PHE A 390 -1.51 8.23 -3.74
C PHE A 390 -0.87 6.84 -3.67
N ALA A 391 -0.82 6.11 -4.80
CA ALA A 391 -0.32 4.74 -4.83
C ALA A 391 1.14 4.56 -4.37
N ARG A 392 1.93 5.64 -4.35
CA ARG A 392 3.35 5.61 -3.97
C ARG A 392 3.64 6.33 -2.64
N ALA A 393 2.66 6.98 -2.03
CA ALA A 393 2.85 7.73 -0.80
C ALA A 393 3.02 6.77 0.39
N ASP A 394 3.89 7.12 1.33
CA ASP A 394 4.06 6.34 2.57
C ASP A 394 3.16 6.86 3.69
N GLY A 395 2.59 8.06 3.50
CA GLY A 395 1.86 8.75 4.54
C GLY A 395 1.31 10.09 4.08
N PHE A 396 0.65 10.77 5.00
CA PHE A 396 0.23 12.15 4.86
C PHE A 396 0.80 13.02 5.97
N MET A 397 1.11 14.26 5.59
CA MET A 397 1.52 15.33 6.47
C MET A 397 0.36 16.29 6.61
N GLU A 398 -0.03 16.57 7.85
CA GLU A 398 -1.04 17.58 8.17
C GLU A 398 -0.38 18.95 8.34
N ILE A 399 -0.88 19.93 7.59
CA ILE A 399 -0.53 21.35 7.72
C ILE A 399 -1.74 22.05 8.35
N PRO A 400 -1.61 22.55 9.60
CA PRO A 400 -2.73 23.19 10.30
C PRO A 400 -3.27 24.41 9.55
N ARG A 401 -4.57 24.69 9.71
CA ARG A 401 -5.30 25.76 9.00
C ARG A 401 -4.72 27.18 9.13
N ASN A 402 -3.92 27.44 10.16
CA ASN A 402 -3.34 28.75 10.45
C ASN A 402 -1.88 28.86 9.97
N THR A 403 -1.36 27.81 9.33
CA THR A 403 0.01 27.72 8.84
C THR A 403 0.03 28.11 7.37
N GLU A 404 0.75 29.17 7.01
CA GLU A 404 0.94 29.58 5.60
C GLU A 404 2.10 28.87 4.92
N MET A 405 3.01 28.33 5.73
CA MET A 405 4.29 27.89 5.26
C MET A 405 4.89 26.93 6.26
N VAL A 406 5.45 25.84 5.73
CA VAL A 406 6.33 24.93 6.46
C VAL A 406 7.72 25.17 5.90
N GLU A 407 8.66 25.55 6.76
CA GLU A 407 10.02 25.90 6.33
C GLU A 407 10.86 24.67 6.01
N ALA A 408 11.86 24.86 5.15
CA ALA A 408 12.82 23.78 4.89
C ALA A 408 13.62 23.46 6.17
N GLY A 409 13.65 22.18 6.56
CA GLY A 409 14.28 21.68 7.77
C GLY A 409 13.33 21.54 8.97
N GLU A 410 12.08 22.00 8.87
CA GLU A 410 11.09 21.89 9.94
C GLU A 410 10.66 20.43 10.15
N GLU A 411 10.50 20.02 11.42
CA GLU A 411 10.01 18.67 11.76
C GLU A 411 8.49 18.62 11.66
N ALA A 412 7.96 17.64 10.92
CA ALA A 412 6.54 17.40 10.80
C ALA A 412 6.17 15.97 11.24
N LYS A 413 4.95 15.82 11.77
CA LYS A 413 4.37 14.51 12.07
C LYS A 413 3.73 13.93 10.82
N ILE A 414 4.18 12.74 10.42
CA ILE A 414 3.66 12.02 9.27
C ILE A 414 2.83 10.85 9.75
N GLN A 415 1.55 10.83 9.37
CA GLN A 415 0.70 9.67 9.57
C GLN A 415 0.93 8.68 8.44
N LEU A 416 1.27 7.43 8.76
CA LEU A 416 1.61 6.42 7.76
C LEU A 416 0.34 5.88 7.08
N LEU A 417 0.45 5.64 5.77
CA LEU A 417 -0.49 4.83 5.00
C LEU A 417 -0.01 3.37 5.10
N GLY A 418 -0.47 2.65 6.11
CA GLY A 418 -0.11 1.25 6.38
C GLY A 418 0.80 1.03 7.61
N LYS A 419 1.17 -0.23 7.86
CA LYS A 419 1.75 -0.67 9.14
C LYS A 419 3.23 -0.33 9.35
N SER A 420 3.98 -0.01 8.30
CA SER A 420 5.41 0.35 8.45
C SER A 420 5.96 1.08 7.23
N ALA A 421 6.71 2.17 7.46
CA ALA A 421 7.56 2.77 6.44
C ALA A 421 8.82 1.90 6.24
N ARG A 422 8.79 0.97 5.29
CA ARG A 422 10.01 0.26 4.87
C ARG A 422 10.76 1.17 3.88
N PRO A 423 11.95 1.69 4.24
CA PRO A 423 12.74 2.45 3.28
C PRO A 423 13.18 1.52 2.14
N PRO A 424 13.29 2.04 0.91
CA PRO A 424 13.80 1.26 -0.22
C PRO A 424 15.29 0.98 -0.05
N ASP A 425 15.77 -0.11 -0.66
CA ASP A 425 17.19 -0.40 -0.75
C ASP A 425 17.91 0.64 -1.61
N LEU A 426 17.29 1.09 -2.72
CA LEU A 426 17.82 2.11 -3.62
C LEU A 426 16.87 3.30 -3.77
N MET A 427 17.32 4.48 -3.34
CA MET A 427 16.56 5.73 -3.40
C MET A 427 17.02 6.59 -4.58
N ILE A 428 16.11 6.87 -5.51
CA ILE A 428 16.39 7.66 -6.71
C ILE A 428 15.53 8.93 -6.69
N ILE A 429 16.15 10.10 -6.79
CA ILE A 429 15.44 11.39 -6.75
C ILE A 429 15.95 12.27 -7.90
N GLY A 430 15.09 12.64 -8.85
CA GLY A 430 15.52 13.49 -9.97
C GLY A 430 14.52 13.64 -11.10
N SER A 431 15.02 13.87 -12.31
CA SER A 431 14.21 13.89 -13.53
C SER A 431 13.74 12.49 -13.88
N HIS A 432 12.51 12.36 -14.38
CA HIS A 432 11.97 11.09 -14.89
C HIS A 432 12.54 10.74 -16.28
N CYS A 433 12.69 9.46 -16.58
CA CYS A 433 12.98 8.95 -17.91
C CYS A 433 12.51 7.49 -18.07
N VAL A 434 12.04 7.14 -19.27
CA VAL A 434 11.63 5.77 -19.62
C VAL A 434 12.77 4.75 -19.45
N GLY A 435 14.01 5.14 -19.77
CA GLY A 435 15.19 4.30 -19.52
C GLY A 435 15.45 4.04 -18.04
N LEU A 436 15.13 5.01 -17.17
CA LEU A 436 15.25 4.85 -15.73
C LEU A 436 14.18 3.91 -15.19
N ASP A 437 12.94 3.99 -15.68
CA ASP A 437 11.88 3.03 -15.33
C ASP A 437 12.29 1.59 -15.69
N TYR A 438 12.92 1.40 -16.85
CA TYR A 438 13.45 0.10 -17.25
C TYR A 438 14.54 -0.40 -16.29
N LEU A 439 15.54 0.43 -15.99
CA LEU A 439 16.63 0.08 -15.07
C LEU A 439 16.11 -0.25 -13.66
N ILE A 440 15.14 0.52 -13.16
CA ILE A 440 14.46 0.24 -11.89
C ILE A 440 13.79 -1.13 -11.92
N GLY A 441 13.13 -1.47 -13.03
CA GLY A 441 12.50 -2.79 -13.21
C GLY A 441 13.52 -3.94 -13.16
N GLU A 442 14.69 -3.79 -13.78
CA GLU A 442 15.76 -4.81 -13.74
C GLU A 442 16.41 -4.93 -12.35
N MET A 443 16.58 -3.81 -11.64
CA MET A 443 17.02 -3.82 -10.23
C MET A 443 16.02 -4.57 -9.34
N GLN A 444 14.71 -4.31 -9.51
CA GLN A 444 13.66 -5.02 -8.76
C GLN A 444 13.61 -6.52 -9.07
N LYS A 445 13.82 -6.93 -10.32
CA LYS A 445 13.95 -8.36 -10.69
C LYS A 445 15.14 -9.03 -9.99
N SER A 446 16.17 -8.26 -9.69
CA SER A 446 17.36 -8.71 -8.98
C SER A 446 17.20 -8.66 -7.45
N GLY A 447 15.99 -8.39 -6.94
CA GLY A 447 15.67 -8.34 -5.52
C GLY A 447 15.91 -7.00 -4.83
N VAL A 448 16.32 -5.95 -5.56
CA VAL A 448 16.58 -4.62 -4.99
C VAL A 448 15.31 -3.77 -5.01
N SER A 449 14.78 -3.45 -3.83
CA SER A 449 13.63 -2.55 -3.73
C SER A 449 14.06 -1.12 -4.07
N CYS A 450 13.51 -0.60 -5.15
CA CYS A 450 13.83 0.73 -5.66
C CYS A 450 12.65 1.68 -5.46
N LYS A 451 12.94 2.95 -5.14
CA LYS A 451 11.94 4.02 -5.11
C LYS A 451 12.43 5.22 -5.89
N PHE A 452 11.53 5.81 -6.68
CA PHE A 452 11.82 6.97 -7.50
C PHE A 452 10.91 8.16 -7.19
N LEU A 453 11.51 9.32 -6.94
CA LEU A 453 10.83 10.61 -6.78
C LEU A 453 11.15 11.55 -7.94
N ALA A 454 10.11 11.92 -8.68
CA ALA A 454 10.20 12.84 -9.80
C ALA A 454 10.13 14.30 -9.33
N VAL A 455 11.26 14.88 -8.95
CA VAL A 455 11.38 16.29 -8.52
C VAL A 455 12.11 17.17 -9.54
N GLY A 456 12.45 16.61 -10.71
CA GLY A 456 13.25 17.28 -11.74
C GLY A 456 14.75 17.24 -11.43
N SER A 457 15.58 17.63 -12.41
CA SER A 457 17.04 17.50 -12.30
C SER A 457 17.61 18.30 -11.13
N MET A 458 17.27 19.59 -11.01
CA MET A 458 17.77 20.45 -9.94
C MET A 458 17.35 19.96 -8.55
N GLY A 459 16.10 19.55 -8.38
CA GLY A 459 15.62 18.97 -7.13
C GLY A 459 16.39 17.70 -6.75
N GLY A 460 16.70 16.84 -7.73
CA GLY A 460 17.48 15.64 -7.52
C GLY A 460 18.93 15.92 -7.10
N ILE A 461 19.56 16.91 -7.72
CA ILE A 461 20.94 17.31 -7.38
C ILE A 461 21.01 17.86 -5.95
N LEU A 462 20.04 18.71 -5.57
CA LEU A 462 19.97 19.24 -4.21
C LEU A 462 19.71 18.11 -3.19
N ALA A 463 18.88 17.12 -3.54
CA ALA A 463 18.67 15.92 -2.71
C ALA A 463 19.95 15.07 -2.56
N ALA A 464 20.71 14.90 -3.65
CA ALA A 464 22.00 14.21 -3.61
C ALA A 464 23.00 14.95 -2.70
N LYS A 465 23.05 16.29 -2.77
CA LYS A 465 23.91 17.11 -1.88
C LYS A 465 23.54 16.97 -0.39
N ARG A 466 22.25 16.78 -0.08
CA ARG A 466 21.77 16.52 1.29
C ARG A 466 21.89 15.05 1.71
N GLY A 467 22.37 14.17 0.84
CA GLY A 467 22.48 12.73 1.12
C GLY A 467 21.11 12.04 1.25
N GLU A 468 20.08 12.53 0.56
CA GLU A 468 18.70 12.01 0.62
C GLU A 468 18.41 11.03 -0.53
N CYS A 469 19.32 10.86 -1.49
CA CYS A 469 19.23 9.83 -2.51
C CYS A 469 20.57 9.16 -2.77
N ASP A 470 20.51 7.99 -3.38
CA ASP A 470 21.66 7.26 -3.89
C ASP A 470 22.02 7.72 -5.30
N LEU A 471 20.99 8.04 -6.08
CA LEU A 471 21.09 8.42 -7.49
C LEU A 471 20.17 9.61 -7.78
N ALA A 472 20.67 10.56 -8.56
CA ALA A 472 19.90 11.65 -9.10
C ALA A 472 19.97 11.69 -10.63
N GLY A 473 18.88 11.32 -11.29
CA GLY A 473 18.75 11.43 -12.75
C GLY A 473 18.70 12.89 -13.20
N THR A 474 19.57 13.28 -14.13
CA THR A 474 19.76 14.68 -14.57
C THR A 474 20.03 14.80 -16.07
N HIS A 475 19.66 15.94 -16.63
CA HIS A 475 19.87 16.27 -18.05
C HIS A 475 19.93 17.80 -18.28
N LEU A 476 20.68 18.52 -17.44
CA LEU A 476 20.80 19.98 -17.53
C LEU A 476 21.96 20.35 -18.46
N LEU A 477 21.67 21.20 -19.44
CA LEU A 477 22.65 21.76 -20.37
C LEU A 477 23.25 23.05 -19.80
N ASP A 478 24.57 23.14 -19.74
CA ASP A 478 25.24 24.43 -19.54
C ASP A 478 25.26 25.22 -20.86
N GLN A 479 24.71 26.43 -20.84
CA GLN A 479 24.64 27.28 -22.03
C GLN A 479 26.02 27.76 -22.49
N ASN A 480 26.97 27.91 -21.56
CA ASN A 480 28.29 28.47 -21.86
C ASN A 480 29.23 27.40 -22.43
N SER A 481 29.33 26.24 -21.78
CA SER A 481 30.23 25.16 -22.23
C SER A 481 29.60 24.20 -23.25
N GLY A 482 28.28 24.18 -23.38
CA GLY A 482 27.57 23.21 -24.23
C GLY A 482 27.59 21.78 -23.70
N HIS A 483 28.17 21.53 -22.53
CA HIS A 483 28.22 20.21 -21.90
C HIS A 483 27.03 19.99 -20.96
N TYR A 484 26.49 18.76 -20.97
CA TYR A 484 25.46 18.37 -20.02
C TYR A 484 26.09 17.98 -18.68
N ASN A 485 25.37 18.34 -17.61
CA ASN A 485 25.54 17.90 -16.22
C ASN A 485 26.87 18.23 -15.51
N ARG A 486 27.97 18.46 -16.22
CA ARG A 486 29.31 18.70 -15.63
C ARG A 486 29.37 19.92 -14.71
N HIS A 487 28.69 21.00 -15.07
CA HIS A 487 28.63 22.25 -14.30
C HIS A 487 27.95 22.10 -12.92
N LEU A 488 27.28 20.97 -12.68
CA LEU A 488 26.56 20.70 -11.44
C LEU A 488 27.42 20.01 -10.37
N LEU A 489 28.60 19.52 -10.76
CA LEU A 489 29.48 18.75 -9.89
C LEU A 489 30.09 19.62 -8.79
N THR A 490 30.14 19.05 -7.59
CA THR A 490 30.91 19.55 -6.44
C THR A 490 31.91 18.47 -6.01
N PRO A 491 32.88 18.76 -5.11
CA PRO A 491 33.85 17.76 -4.66
C PRO A 491 33.22 16.49 -4.08
N GLU A 492 31.99 16.58 -3.57
CA GLU A 492 31.24 15.51 -2.92
C GLU A 492 30.37 14.68 -3.89
N LEU A 493 30.23 15.12 -5.14
CA LEU A 493 29.36 14.49 -6.14
C LEU A 493 30.17 13.78 -7.23
N HIS A 494 29.63 12.67 -7.72
CA HIS A 494 30.15 11.91 -8.85
C HIS A 494 29.14 11.91 -9.99
N LEU A 495 29.59 12.09 -11.23
CA LEU A 495 28.76 12.00 -12.43
C LEU A 495 29.02 10.66 -13.11
N GLN A 496 28.01 9.80 -13.10
CA GLN A 496 27.97 8.58 -13.89
C GLN A 496 27.25 8.85 -15.21
N LYS A 497 27.93 8.54 -16.32
CA LYS A 497 27.31 8.62 -17.65
C LYS A 497 26.22 7.56 -17.79
N GLY A 498 25.07 7.99 -18.32
CA GLY A 498 23.93 7.13 -18.60
C GLY A 498 23.78 6.89 -20.11
N TYR A 499 22.75 7.48 -20.68
CA TYR A 499 22.38 7.30 -22.08
C TYR A 499 21.86 8.62 -22.68
N CYS A 500 21.79 8.69 -24.00
CA CYS A 500 21.31 9.88 -24.71
C CYS A 500 19.90 9.67 -25.27
N ARG A 501 19.13 10.76 -25.34
CA ARG A 501 17.79 10.83 -25.89
C ARG A 501 17.80 11.77 -27.09
N SER A 502 17.19 11.39 -28.21
CA SER A 502 17.08 12.29 -29.35
C SER A 502 15.92 13.28 -29.12
N GLN A 503 16.22 14.57 -29.07
CA GLN A 503 15.25 15.66 -29.01
C GLN A 503 14.97 16.18 -30.41
N GLY A 504 13.73 16.59 -30.64
CA GLY A 504 13.30 17.01 -31.97
C GLY A 504 11.94 17.68 -31.99
N LEU A 505 11.60 18.18 -33.17
CA LEU A 505 10.29 18.76 -33.48
C LEU A 505 9.27 17.63 -33.61
N LEU A 506 8.16 17.73 -32.87
CA LEU A 506 7.00 16.85 -32.99
C LEU A 506 5.87 17.57 -33.71
N PHE A 507 5.14 16.82 -34.53
CA PHE A 507 3.97 17.29 -35.29
C PHE A 507 3.12 16.08 -35.70
N ARG A 508 1.89 16.29 -36.20
CA ARG A 508 1.07 15.18 -36.73
C ARG A 508 1.49 14.82 -38.15
N LYS A 509 1.53 13.52 -38.49
CA LYS A 509 2.04 13.04 -39.80
C LYS A 509 1.20 13.49 -41.00
N ASP A 510 -0.10 13.70 -40.76
CA ASP A 510 -1.08 14.16 -41.75
C ASP A 510 -1.11 15.68 -41.93
N ASP A 511 -0.32 16.42 -41.15
CA ASP A 511 -0.30 17.89 -41.20
C ASP A 511 0.63 18.41 -42.31
N SER A 512 0.01 18.95 -43.36
CA SER A 512 0.71 19.44 -44.56
C SER A 512 1.64 20.63 -44.28
N ASN A 513 1.49 21.32 -43.15
CA ASN A 513 2.40 22.40 -42.77
C ASN A 513 3.84 21.92 -42.51
N PHE A 514 4.00 20.62 -42.25
CA PHE A 514 5.28 19.99 -41.91
C PHE A 514 5.81 19.05 -43.00
N ALA A 515 5.18 19.00 -44.18
CA ALA A 515 5.56 18.09 -45.28
C ALA A 515 7.03 18.29 -45.73
N ASP A 516 7.50 19.54 -45.78
CA ASP A 516 8.86 19.90 -46.19
C ASP A 516 9.89 19.86 -45.05
N CYS A 517 9.49 19.45 -43.83
CA CYS A 517 10.38 19.49 -42.66
C CYS A 517 11.67 18.68 -42.89
N LYS A 518 11.58 17.57 -43.63
CA LYS A 518 12.73 16.73 -43.98
C LYS A 518 13.64 17.34 -45.05
N SER A 519 13.11 18.15 -45.95
CA SER A 519 13.85 18.74 -47.08
C SER A 519 14.44 20.11 -46.75
N ASN A 520 13.78 20.90 -45.89
CA ASN A 520 14.27 22.22 -45.47
C ASN A 520 13.74 22.63 -44.08
N PHE A 521 14.42 22.16 -43.03
CA PHE A 521 14.03 22.41 -41.64
C PHE A 521 13.97 23.89 -41.27
N GLU A 522 14.96 24.70 -41.66
CA GLU A 522 15.01 26.13 -41.32
C GLU A 522 13.82 26.90 -41.89
N LYS A 523 13.49 26.64 -43.17
CA LYS A 523 12.32 27.27 -43.81
C LYS A 523 11.02 26.81 -43.14
N THR A 524 10.89 25.53 -42.78
CA THR A 524 9.71 25.03 -42.07
C THR A 524 9.57 25.67 -40.69
N ILE A 525 10.64 25.74 -39.90
CA ILE A 525 10.64 26.39 -38.57
C ILE A 525 10.24 27.86 -38.68
N GLN A 526 10.83 28.63 -39.61
CA GLN A 526 10.47 30.03 -39.79
C GLN A 526 9.01 30.19 -40.24
N LYS A 527 8.51 29.31 -41.11
CA LYS A 527 7.10 29.31 -41.53
C LYS A 527 6.17 29.09 -40.34
N ILE A 528 6.41 28.06 -39.52
CA ILE A 528 5.52 27.73 -38.40
C ILE A 528 5.57 28.77 -37.28
N ILE A 529 6.74 29.37 -36.99
CA ILE A 529 6.85 30.42 -35.96
C ILE A 529 6.05 31.67 -36.37
N ASN A 530 6.07 32.01 -37.66
CA ASN A 530 5.37 33.18 -38.19
C ASN A 530 3.88 32.93 -38.52
N SER A 531 3.38 31.70 -38.33
CA SER A 531 1.99 31.36 -38.62
C SER A 531 1.11 31.52 -37.35
N PRO A 532 0.20 32.50 -37.28
CA PRO A 532 -0.65 32.70 -36.10
C PRO A 532 -1.67 31.57 -35.89
N GLU A 533 -2.00 30.83 -36.94
CA GLU A 533 -2.92 29.67 -36.93
C GLU A 533 -2.29 28.41 -36.32
N LEU A 534 -0.96 28.36 -36.20
CA LEU A 534 -0.24 27.19 -35.68
C LEU A 534 0.17 27.42 -34.23
N CYS A 535 -0.47 26.70 -33.33
CA CYS A 535 -0.23 26.79 -31.90
C CYS A 535 0.87 25.82 -31.47
N MET A 536 1.85 26.32 -30.72
CA MET A 536 2.86 25.49 -30.10
C MET A 536 2.48 25.09 -28.68
N ILE A 537 3.06 24.00 -28.18
CA ILE A 537 3.14 23.71 -26.74
C ILE A 537 4.59 23.68 -26.29
N ASN A 538 4.88 24.41 -25.22
CA ASN A 538 6.23 24.61 -24.71
C ASN A 538 6.57 23.58 -23.61
N ARG A 539 7.85 23.42 -23.26
CA ARG A 539 8.30 22.70 -22.06
C ARG A 539 8.51 23.67 -20.91
N ASN A 540 8.35 23.18 -19.67
CA ASN A 540 8.56 23.98 -18.47
C ASN A 540 9.96 24.59 -18.42
N ARG A 541 10.06 25.80 -17.87
CA ARG A 541 11.34 26.48 -17.62
C ARG A 541 12.30 25.60 -16.82
N GLY A 542 13.59 25.73 -17.11
CA GLY A 542 14.66 24.94 -16.50
C GLY A 542 14.84 23.52 -17.05
N SER A 543 14.05 23.09 -18.04
CA SER A 543 14.30 21.84 -18.77
C SER A 543 15.30 22.04 -19.90
N GLY A 544 16.15 21.04 -20.18
CA GLY A 544 17.10 21.09 -21.31
C GLY A 544 16.42 21.35 -22.65
N THR A 545 15.23 20.76 -22.85
CA THR A 545 14.39 20.99 -24.03
C THR A 545 13.89 22.43 -24.16
N ARG A 546 13.61 23.10 -23.04
CA ARG A 546 13.22 24.51 -23.06
C ARG A 546 14.38 25.39 -23.51
N ILE A 547 15.60 25.11 -23.07
CA ILE A 547 16.81 25.82 -23.52
C ILE A 547 17.00 25.66 -25.04
N LEU A 548 16.81 24.43 -25.55
CA LEU A 548 16.90 24.16 -27.00
C LEU A 548 15.84 24.96 -27.78
N LEU A 549 14.59 24.96 -27.31
CA LEU A 549 13.50 25.68 -27.96
C LEU A 549 13.70 27.20 -27.90
N ASP A 550 14.09 27.75 -26.76
CA ASP A 550 14.35 29.19 -26.62
C ASP A 550 15.47 29.64 -27.57
N ARG A 551 16.51 28.80 -27.80
CA ARG A 551 17.55 29.07 -28.81
C ARG A 551 16.98 29.10 -30.24
N LEU A 552 16.06 28.19 -30.57
CA LEU A 552 15.43 28.14 -31.89
C LEU A 552 14.48 29.32 -32.14
N LEU A 553 13.81 29.78 -31.09
CA LEU A 553 12.86 30.91 -31.17
C LEU A 553 13.57 32.27 -31.11
N ALA A 554 14.77 32.35 -30.54
CA ALA A 554 15.42 33.61 -30.20
C ALA A 554 14.46 34.52 -29.40
N ASP A 555 14.15 35.72 -29.91
CA ASP A 555 13.22 36.66 -29.25
C ASP A 555 11.75 36.47 -29.67
N GLN A 556 11.46 35.53 -30.57
CA GLN A 556 10.12 35.32 -31.11
C GLN A 556 9.22 34.56 -30.11
N ARG A 557 7.94 34.91 -30.10
CA ARG A 557 6.92 34.32 -29.20
C ARG A 557 5.69 33.90 -30.01
N PRO A 558 5.73 32.72 -30.68
CA PRO A 558 4.62 32.24 -31.50
C PRO A 558 3.37 31.91 -30.65
N ALA A 559 2.24 31.68 -31.32
CA ALA A 559 0.99 31.30 -30.66
C ALA A 559 1.21 30.06 -29.76
N GLY A 560 0.76 30.12 -28.50
CA GLY A 560 0.96 29.04 -27.53
C GLY A 560 2.29 29.06 -26.75
N PHE A 561 3.20 30.02 -27.00
CA PHE A 561 4.50 30.11 -26.33
C PHE A 561 4.45 30.02 -24.79
N PHE A 562 3.43 30.61 -24.16
CA PHE A 562 3.26 30.61 -22.70
C PHE A 562 2.61 29.33 -22.15
N GLN A 563 2.14 28.43 -23.00
CA GLN A 563 1.55 27.17 -22.57
C GLN A 563 2.67 26.15 -22.31
N GLU A 564 2.96 25.89 -21.04
CA GLU A 564 4.05 25.00 -20.63
C GLU A 564 3.55 23.61 -20.21
N ALA A 565 4.07 22.58 -20.84
CA ALA A 565 3.92 21.18 -20.45
C ALA A 565 5.02 20.79 -19.44
N LYS A 566 4.67 19.95 -18.45
CA LYS A 566 5.61 19.44 -17.42
C LYS A 566 6.39 18.19 -17.83
N SER A 567 5.97 17.48 -18.87
CA SER A 567 6.69 16.31 -19.41
C SER A 567 6.70 16.28 -20.94
N HIS A 568 7.55 15.42 -21.50
CA HIS A 568 7.58 15.13 -22.94
C HIS A 568 6.26 14.49 -23.42
N ASN A 569 5.70 13.56 -22.64
CA ASN A 569 4.41 12.94 -22.96
C ASN A 569 3.28 13.97 -23.02
N SER A 570 3.30 15.00 -22.15
CA SER A 570 2.29 16.06 -22.19
C SER A 570 2.38 16.94 -23.44
N VAL A 571 3.59 17.15 -23.99
CA VAL A 571 3.78 17.81 -25.29
C VAL A 571 3.19 16.95 -26.41
N ALA A 572 3.61 15.68 -26.49
CA ALA A 572 3.16 14.77 -27.53
C ALA A 572 1.63 14.55 -27.49
N ALA A 573 1.04 14.39 -26.29
CA ALA A 573 -0.40 14.27 -26.11
C ALA A 573 -1.17 15.52 -26.57
N ALA A 574 -0.65 16.73 -26.33
CA ALA A 574 -1.30 17.95 -26.81
C ALA A 574 -1.36 18.02 -28.34
N ILE A 575 -0.31 17.56 -29.01
CA ILE A 575 -0.23 17.51 -30.47
C ILE A 575 -1.20 16.46 -31.04
N ALA A 576 -1.18 15.25 -30.46
CA ALA A 576 -2.08 14.16 -30.86
C ALA A 576 -3.56 14.51 -30.66
N GLN A 577 -3.88 15.23 -29.58
CA GLN A 577 -5.24 15.70 -29.25
C GLN A 577 -5.64 17.00 -29.95
N LYS A 578 -4.81 17.53 -30.87
CA LYS A 578 -5.06 18.78 -31.60
C LYS A 578 -5.24 20.02 -30.71
N ARG A 579 -4.68 20.01 -29.49
CA ARG A 579 -4.59 21.20 -28.61
C ARG A 579 -3.40 22.09 -28.97
N ALA A 580 -2.41 21.52 -29.63
CA ALA A 580 -1.28 22.19 -30.23
C ALA A 580 -0.96 21.51 -31.58
N ASP A 581 -0.20 22.18 -32.43
CA ASP A 581 0.22 21.68 -33.74
C ASP A 581 1.64 21.16 -33.71
N TRP A 582 2.49 21.76 -32.87
CA TRP A 582 3.88 21.38 -32.73
C TRP A 582 4.47 21.66 -31.34
N GLY A 583 5.62 21.07 -31.09
CA GLY A 583 6.42 21.30 -29.88
C GLY A 583 7.72 20.52 -29.94
N ILE A 584 8.62 20.75 -28.98
CA ILE A 584 9.87 20.00 -28.89
C ILE A 584 9.78 18.97 -27.77
N ALA A 585 10.07 17.71 -28.10
CA ALA A 585 10.12 16.60 -27.15
C ALA A 585 11.11 15.53 -27.64
N ILE A 586 11.05 14.33 -27.05
CA ILE A 586 11.96 13.22 -27.38
C ILE A 586 11.34 12.28 -28.42
N ARG A 587 12.18 11.58 -29.18
CA ARG A 587 11.77 10.65 -30.25
C ARG A 587 10.80 9.57 -29.76
N SER A 588 11.11 8.93 -28.64
CA SER A 588 10.33 7.80 -28.13
C SER A 588 8.86 8.14 -27.92
N VAL A 589 8.55 9.32 -27.32
CA VAL A 589 7.16 9.73 -27.09
C VAL A 589 6.41 10.09 -28.38
N ALA A 590 7.13 10.48 -29.44
CA ALA A 590 6.55 10.73 -30.75
C ALA A 590 6.16 9.41 -31.42
N GLU A 591 7.06 8.41 -31.37
CA GLU A 591 6.84 7.07 -31.91
C GLU A 591 5.68 6.36 -31.21
N ASP A 592 5.62 6.43 -29.88
CA ASP A 592 4.54 5.84 -29.07
C ASP A 592 3.15 6.34 -29.45
N LEU A 593 3.03 7.62 -29.83
CA LEU A 593 1.76 8.23 -30.26
C LEU A 593 1.61 8.31 -31.78
N GLY A 594 2.51 7.67 -32.54
CA GLY A 594 2.48 7.65 -34.00
C GLY A 594 2.69 9.02 -34.66
N LEU A 595 3.23 10.01 -33.95
CA LEU A 595 3.49 11.37 -34.43
C LEU A 595 4.68 11.44 -35.39
N GLY A 596 4.74 12.53 -36.15
CA GLY A 596 5.92 12.94 -36.90
C GLY A 596 7.01 13.44 -35.97
N PHE A 597 8.26 13.14 -36.31
CA PHE A 597 9.44 13.53 -35.54
C PHE A 597 10.57 13.96 -36.48
N PHE A 598 11.14 15.14 -36.23
CA PHE A 598 12.36 15.59 -36.88
C PHE A 598 13.47 15.80 -35.83
N PRO A 599 14.60 15.04 -35.89
CA PRO A 599 15.66 15.14 -34.90
C PRO A 599 16.40 16.47 -34.99
N ILE A 600 16.71 17.09 -33.85
CA ILE A 600 17.44 18.35 -33.75
C ILE A 600 18.77 18.15 -33.02
N GLN A 601 18.72 17.58 -31.81
CA GLN A 601 19.89 17.44 -30.95
C GLN A 601 19.73 16.21 -30.04
N ASP A 602 20.84 15.56 -29.67
CA ASP A 602 20.84 14.55 -28.62
C ASP A 602 21.03 15.21 -27.23
N GLU A 603 20.25 14.76 -26.26
CA GLU A 603 20.32 15.17 -24.86
C GLU A 603 20.90 14.05 -24.00
N GLU A 604 21.91 14.37 -23.19
CA GLU A 604 22.50 13.41 -22.26
C GLU A 604 21.66 13.29 -20.99
N TYR A 605 21.24 12.06 -20.66
CA TYR A 605 20.59 11.73 -19.40
C TYR A 605 21.55 10.88 -18.56
N ASP A 606 22.06 11.50 -17.49
CA ASP A 606 23.11 10.95 -16.64
C ASP A 606 22.63 10.84 -15.19
N PHE A 607 23.47 10.25 -14.34
CA PHE A 607 23.20 10.06 -12.92
C PHE A 607 24.24 10.78 -12.09
N ILE A 608 23.79 11.62 -11.15
CA ILE A 608 24.65 12.21 -10.13
C ILE A 608 24.51 11.40 -8.85
N LEU A 609 25.64 11.00 -8.26
CA LEU A 609 25.71 10.16 -7.07
C LEU A 609 26.50 10.88 -5.97
N PRO A 610 26.05 10.83 -4.70
CA PRO A 610 26.88 11.22 -3.58
C PRO A 610 28.07 10.28 -3.44
N LYS A 611 29.30 10.81 -3.37
CA LYS A 611 30.52 9.97 -3.32
C LYS A 611 30.56 9.03 -2.12
N ASN A 612 30.01 9.46 -0.98
CA ASN A 612 29.90 8.63 0.23
C ASN A 612 28.93 7.44 0.09
N ARG A 613 28.18 7.34 -1.01
CA ARG A 613 27.23 6.25 -1.28
C ARG A 613 27.68 5.33 -2.43
N LEU A 614 28.81 5.61 -3.08
CA LEU A 614 29.31 4.82 -4.22
C LEU A 614 29.61 3.36 -3.85
N GLU A 615 30.00 3.10 -2.60
CA GLU A 615 30.34 1.76 -2.12
C GLU A 615 29.12 0.95 -1.66
N ARG A 616 27.92 1.53 -1.71
CA ARG A 616 26.70 0.80 -1.35
C ARG A 616 26.45 -0.35 -2.34
N PRO A 617 26.09 -1.56 -1.88
CA PRO A 617 25.87 -2.71 -2.75
C PRO A 617 24.88 -2.43 -3.88
N GLU A 618 23.78 -1.75 -3.56
CA GLU A 618 22.73 -1.45 -4.53
C GLU A 618 23.17 -0.44 -5.59
N VAL A 619 24.04 0.50 -5.21
CA VAL A 619 24.62 1.50 -6.12
C VAL A 619 25.61 0.82 -7.05
N ILE A 620 26.51 0.00 -6.53
CA ILE A 620 27.46 -0.78 -7.33
C ILE A 620 26.70 -1.66 -8.34
N GLN A 621 25.63 -2.32 -7.89
CA GLN A 621 24.80 -3.14 -8.77
C GLN A 621 24.11 -2.32 -9.86
N PHE A 622 23.56 -1.14 -9.54
CA PHE A 622 23.00 -0.23 -10.55
C PHE A 622 24.05 0.21 -11.58
N LEU A 623 25.25 0.55 -11.13
CA LEU A 623 26.35 0.94 -12.01
C LEU A 623 26.82 -0.22 -12.91
N SER A 624 26.90 -1.43 -12.36
CA SER A 624 27.19 -2.66 -13.12
C SER A 624 26.13 -2.91 -14.19
N LEU A 625 24.85 -2.75 -13.83
CA LEU A 625 23.71 -2.94 -14.74
C LEU A 625 23.80 -2.03 -15.97
N LEU A 626 24.21 -0.77 -15.82
CA LEU A 626 24.43 0.16 -16.94
C LEU A 626 25.53 -0.31 -17.92
N GLY A 627 26.49 -1.10 -17.43
CA GLY A 627 27.59 -1.67 -18.20
C GLY A 627 27.22 -2.91 -19.00
N GLU A 628 26.15 -3.61 -18.62
CA GLU A 628 25.78 -4.89 -19.24
C GLU A 628 25.30 -4.75 -20.69
N THR A 629 25.83 -5.61 -21.57
CA THR A 629 25.50 -5.60 -23.00
C THR A 629 24.00 -5.75 -23.25
N LYS A 630 23.35 -6.70 -22.57
CA LYS A 630 21.90 -6.96 -22.71
C LYS A 630 21.06 -5.75 -22.29
N ILE A 631 21.47 -5.05 -21.23
CA ILE A 631 20.78 -3.85 -20.73
C ILE A 631 20.92 -2.72 -21.75
N ARG A 632 22.13 -2.50 -22.28
CA ARG A 632 22.38 -1.51 -23.32
C ARG A 632 21.57 -1.77 -24.60
N GLU A 633 21.49 -3.02 -25.05
CA GLU A 633 20.66 -3.40 -26.19
C GLU A 633 19.17 -3.12 -25.97
N ASN A 634 18.65 -3.38 -24.77
CA ASN A 634 17.26 -3.10 -24.46
C ASN A 634 16.97 -1.59 -24.32
N LEU A 635 17.91 -0.81 -23.77
CA LEU A 635 17.82 0.66 -23.79
C LEU A 635 17.78 1.19 -25.24
N ILE A 636 18.54 0.59 -26.15
CA ILE A 636 18.49 0.94 -27.59
C ILE A 636 17.13 0.62 -28.20
N LYS A 637 16.52 -0.53 -27.85
CA LYS A 637 15.15 -0.88 -28.30
C LYS A 637 14.09 0.12 -27.81
N LEU A 638 14.33 0.81 -26.70
CA LEU A 638 13.48 1.90 -26.19
C LEU A 638 13.74 3.24 -26.88
N GLY A 639 14.55 3.28 -27.96
CA GLY A 639 14.87 4.48 -28.71
C GLY A 639 15.95 5.37 -28.06
N LEU A 640 16.68 4.85 -27.08
CA LEU A 640 17.78 5.55 -26.41
C LEU A 640 19.12 5.21 -27.10
N LYS A 641 20.12 6.09 -26.96
CA LYS A 641 21.48 5.84 -27.46
C LYS A 641 22.39 5.57 -26.27
N THR A 642 23.08 4.43 -26.25
CA THR A 642 24.08 4.11 -25.24
C THR A 642 25.47 4.37 -25.82
N GLN A 643 26.39 4.91 -25.02
CA GLN A 643 27.79 5.03 -25.43
C GLN A 643 28.43 3.63 -25.36
N ARG A 644 29.28 3.29 -26.35
CA ARG A 644 30.02 2.02 -26.35
C ARG A 644 31.04 2.01 -25.22
#